data_AF-A0A8C7VXN0-F1
#
_entry.id   AF-A0A8C7VXN0-F1
#
_cell.length_a   1.000
_cell.length_b   1.000
_cell.length_c   1.000
_cell.angle_alpha   90.00
_cell.angle_beta   90.00
_cell.angle_gamma   90.00
#
_symmetry.space_group_name_H-M   'P 1'
#
loop_
_entity.id
_entity.type
_entity.pdbx_description
1 polymer ?
#
loop_
_entity_poly.entity_id
_entity_poly.type
_entity_poly.pdbx_seq_one_letter_code
_entity_poly.pdbx_strand_id
1 'polypeptide(L)'
;MASAYLDPNLNHHAGLGGGVSKPGTMDRVLKIHHYLESNSEPSTWASHIRHGDATDIRGIIQKIADIHKVKCVSCLGLRLSHLRSGNIHWLHPDMGVSRVRERYELLHPQDEWRYELRIRYLPKGFLNHFSEDKPTLNYFYHQVKSDYMLEVADRVDQDIALKLGCLEIRRFFREMRGNALDKKSNYELLESPYPLYLSLSPLSKAKPLRKLIQQTFKQFANLNDEQSIHKFFEILSPIYRFDKECFKCALGSSWIISVELAIGPEEGISYLTDKGSTPTHLANFTQVQTIQYSSTEDKVRQGMLLLNVAGAPEPLTVTTASLNTAENMADLIDGYCRLVNGVSQSFIVRVQKESECYCSLSSPLSISPSLTVCRSLFSPETDDYAEIIDDEDTYTMPSTRDYEIQRQRIELGRCIGEGQFGDVHQGVYMSPENPALSVAIKTCKNCTSDSVREKFLQEALTMRQFDHPHIVKLIGVITENPVWIIMELCTLGELRSFLQVRKYNLDLASLILYAFQLSTALSYLESKRFVHRDIAARNVLVSSVDCVKLGDFGLSRYMEDSSYYKASKGKLPIKWMAPESINFRRFTSASDVWMFGVCMWEILIYGVKPFQGVKNNDVIGRIENGERLAMPHNCPPTLYSLMTKCWAYDPSKRPCFTELKAQLSQILEEEKLQQKERTRMEMRRQVSVSWDSGGSDEAPPKPSRPGYPSPRSSEGFYPSPQHLGQPTHYQMAGYPGPSGMYPPQASHDPHDTWNHHRQQDLPMWSPNMEDRGSLDMQVMGQVLPPLLMEEQLMMQQQQMEEDQRWLEHEERFLVITHTLYLSDGSFASTEHASPPKKPPRPGAPSHLGSLASLNPVDSYNEGVKVIVKLAGCPLGGGPFLIHRGNC
;
A
#
# COMPACT_ATOMS: atom_id res chain seq x y z
N MET A 1 9.43 59.73 -19.17
CA MET A 1 10.24 60.68 -19.95
C MET A 1 11.64 60.08 -20.08
N ALA A 2 12.31 60.25 -21.24
CA ALA A 2 13.68 59.74 -21.54
C ALA A 2 13.82 58.19 -21.46
N SER A 3 14.75 57.52 -22.14
CA SER A 3 15.57 57.79 -23.35
C SER A 3 15.89 56.41 -23.98
N ALA A 4 15.99 56.19 -25.30
CA ALA A 4 17.06 56.61 -26.23
C ALA A 4 18.47 56.14 -25.82
N TYR A 5 19.32 55.57 -26.70
CA TYR A 5 19.26 55.28 -28.14
C TYR A 5 20.37 54.24 -28.52
N LEU A 6 20.35 53.70 -29.75
CA LEU A 6 21.48 53.07 -30.50
C LEU A 6 22.04 51.66 -30.13
N ASP A 7 21.72 50.71 -31.02
CA ASP A 7 22.58 49.63 -31.57
C ASP A 7 23.80 50.23 -32.34
N PRO A 8 24.87 49.52 -32.79
CA PRO A 8 24.75 48.35 -33.70
C PRO A 8 25.89 47.27 -33.73
N ASN A 9 25.71 46.32 -34.66
CA ASN A 9 26.73 45.54 -35.44
C ASN A 9 27.34 44.23 -34.86
N LEU A 10 27.58 43.17 -35.66
CA LEU A 10 26.94 42.68 -36.90
C LEU A 10 27.49 41.27 -37.29
N ASN A 11 26.84 40.63 -38.28
CA ASN A 11 27.30 39.57 -39.20
C ASN A 11 26.97 38.08 -38.92
N HIS A 12 25.87 37.65 -39.56
CA HIS A 12 25.80 36.61 -40.62
C HIS A 12 26.23 35.14 -40.39
N HIS A 13 25.65 34.13 -41.08
CA HIS A 13 24.27 33.89 -41.59
C HIS A 13 24.25 32.51 -42.31
N ALA A 14 23.35 31.58 -41.95
CA ALA A 14 22.80 30.53 -42.83
C ALA A 14 21.76 29.67 -42.05
N GLY A 15 20.64 29.20 -42.64
CA GLY A 15 20.22 29.44 -44.02
C GLY A 15 19.13 28.52 -44.59
N LEU A 16 18.25 27.93 -43.78
CA LEU A 16 17.08 27.14 -44.22
C LEU A 16 15.92 27.45 -43.26
N GLY A 17 14.66 27.55 -43.66
CA GLY A 17 14.06 27.41 -44.99
C GLY A 17 12.55 27.18 -44.81
N GLY A 18 11.75 28.25 -44.85
CA GLY A 18 10.38 28.24 -44.33
C GLY A 18 9.40 27.38 -45.15
N GLY A 19 9.01 26.23 -44.60
CA GLY A 19 7.90 25.43 -45.09
C GLY A 19 6.59 25.83 -44.40
N VAL A 20 5.56 26.16 -45.18
CA VAL A 20 4.20 26.41 -44.65
C VAL A 20 3.63 25.08 -44.15
N SER A 21 3.30 25.00 -42.86
CA SER A 21 2.65 23.84 -42.25
C SER A 21 1.25 23.63 -42.84
N LYS A 22 0.90 22.38 -43.18
CA LYS A 22 -0.46 22.01 -43.58
C LYS A 22 -1.45 22.25 -42.44
N PRO A 23 -2.75 22.48 -42.74
CA PRO A 23 -3.76 22.61 -41.69
C PRO A 23 -3.94 21.32 -40.90
N GLY A 24 -3.81 21.40 -39.58
CA GLY A 24 -4.57 20.63 -38.60
C GLY A 24 -4.66 19.11 -38.76
N THR A 25 -3.56 18.39 -38.59
CA THR A 25 -3.67 17.11 -37.87
C THR A 25 -3.92 17.44 -36.39
N MET A 26 -5.18 17.37 -35.96
CA MET A 26 -5.51 17.38 -34.52
C MET A 26 -4.67 16.33 -33.80
N ASP A 27 -4.17 16.62 -32.60
CA ASP A 27 -3.52 15.61 -31.77
C ASP A 27 -4.54 14.49 -31.49
N ARG A 28 -4.23 13.27 -31.90
CA ARG A 28 -5.14 12.11 -31.88
C ARG A 28 -5.27 11.46 -30.51
N VAL A 29 -4.80 12.13 -29.45
CA VAL A 29 -4.89 11.68 -28.07
C VAL A 29 -6.04 12.36 -27.33
N LEU A 30 -6.88 11.55 -26.67
CA LEU A 30 -8.04 11.98 -25.90
C LEU A 30 -7.85 11.64 -24.41
N LYS A 31 -7.87 12.64 -23.52
CA LYS A 31 -7.77 12.44 -22.06
C LYS A 31 -9.15 12.22 -21.44
N ILE A 32 -9.44 10.98 -21.04
CA ILE A 32 -10.73 10.60 -20.45
C ILE A 32 -10.55 10.30 -18.96
N HIS A 33 -11.20 11.10 -18.12
CA HIS A 33 -11.22 10.90 -16.67
C HIS A 33 -12.14 9.74 -16.30
N HIS A 34 -11.81 8.99 -15.25
CA HIS A 34 -12.58 7.81 -14.84
C HIS A 34 -12.44 7.51 -13.34
N TYR A 35 -13.32 6.66 -12.82
CA TYR A 35 -13.40 6.34 -11.39
C TYR A 35 -12.71 5.00 -11.03
N LEU A 36 -11.74 4.59 -11.83
CA LEU A 36 -10.94 3.38 -11.61
C LEU A 36 -9.82 3.66 -10.59
N GLU A 37 -9.81 2.91 -9.48
CA GLU A 37 -8.97 3.21 -8.32
C GLU A 37 -7.46 2.99 -8.58
N SER A 38 -6.79 4.05 -9.04
CA SER A 38 -5.34 4.15 -9.16
C SER A 38 -4.66 4.51 -7.83
N ASN A 39 -3.32 4.60 -7.85
CA ASN A 39 -2.51 5.00 -6.69
C ASN A 39 -2.21 6.51 -6.66
N SER A 40 -2.49 7.22 -7.75
CA SER A 40 -2.49 8.69 -7.84
C SER A 40 -3.71 9.30 -7.14
N GLU A 41 -3.78 10.63 -7.06
CA GLU A 41 -4.94 11.32 -6.49
C GLU A 41 -6.23 11.05 -7.30
N PRO A 42 -7.42 10.96 -6.66
CA PRO A 42 -8.69 10.81 -7.36
C PRO A 42 -9.03 11.94 -8.35
N SER A 43 -8.37 13.10 -8.20
CA SER A 43 -8.42 14.25 -9.10
C SER A 43 -7.81 13.96 -10.48
N THR A 44 -6.78 13.10 -10.55
CA THR A 44 -5.95 12.85 -11.75
C THR A 44 -6.22 11.51 -12.43
N TRP A 45 -7.17 10.70 -11.93
CA TRP A 45 -7.53 9.41 -12.54
C TRP A 45 -8.11 9.61 -13.95
N ALA A 46 -7.31 9.27 -14.96
CA ALA A 46 -7.66 9.35 -16.37
C ALA A 46 -6.89 8.30 -17.19
N SER A 47 -7.34 8.08 -18.43
CA SER A 47 -6.59 7.37 -19.47
C SER A 47 -6.40 8.29 -20.67
N HIS A 48 -5.20 8.28 -21.25
CA HIS A 48 -4.89 8.98 -22.49
C HIS A 48 -5.08 7.99 -23.65
N ILE A 49 -5.95 8.29 -24.62
CA ILE A 49 -6.33 7.33 -25.68
C ILE A 49 -6.00 7.90 -27.06
N ARG A 50 -5.06 7.25 -27.75
CA ARG A 50 -4.84 7.45 -29.19
C ARG A 50 -5.98 6.80 -29.97
N HIS A 51 -6.56 7.50 -30.94
CA HIS A 51 -7.66 7.00 -31.76
C HIS A 51 -7.43 7.18 -33.27
N GLY A 52 -8.06 6.32 -34.08
CA GLY A 52 -8.17 6.44 -35.54
C GLY A 52 -9.24 7.45 -35.96
N ASP A 53 -9.43 7.63 -37.27
CA ASP A 53 -10.42 8.60 -37.77
C ASP A 53 -11.84 8.03 -37.74
N ALA A 54 -11.99 6.69 -37.82
CA ALA A 54 -13.27 5.99 -37.77
C ALA A 54 -13.67 5.50 -36.35
N THR A 55 -12.81 5.67 -35.34
CA THR A 55 -13.10 5.25 -33.96
C THR A 55 -14.34 5.94 -33.38
N ASP A 56 -15.25 5.18 -32.77
CA ASP A 56 -16.46 5.68 -32.11
C ASP A 56 -16.37 5.67 -30.57
N ILE A 57 -17.33 6.32 -29.90
CA ILE A 57 -17.40 6.37 -28.44
C ILE A 57 -17.54 4.96 -27.84
N ARG A 58 -18.20 4.03 -28.53
CA ARG A 58 -18.32 2.62 -28.13
C ARG A 58 -16.96 1.92 -28.03
N GLY A 59 -16.11 2.05 -29.04
CA GLY A 59 -14.74 1.50 -29.05
C GLY A 59 -13.86 2.10 -27.96
N ILE A 60 -13.98 3.42 -27.73
CA ILE A 60 -13.32 4.12 -26.62
C ILE A 60 -13.73 3.55 -25.25
N ILE A 61 -15.04 3.37 -25.01
CA ILE A 61 -15.57 2.80 -23.76
C ILE A 61 -15.08 1.36 -23.57
N GLN A 62 -15.17 0.53 -24.61
CA GLN A 62 -14.75 -0.86 -24.59
C GLN A 62 -13.25 -0.99 -24.23
N LYS A 63 -12.38 -0.17 -24.85
CA LYS A 63 -10.94 -0.20 -24.60
C LYS A 63 -10.57 0.08 -23.14
N ILE A 64 -11.24 1.04 -22.48
CA ILE A 64 -11.04 1.32 -21.06
C ILE A 64 -11.54 0.15 -20.20
N ALA A 65 -12.71 -0.40 -20.54
CA ALA A 65 -13.34 -1.49 -19.79
C ALA A 65 -12.51 -2.79 -19.82
N ASP A 66 -11.97 -3.15 -20.98
CA ASP A 66 -11.19 -4.39 -21.18
C ASP A 66 -9.93 -4.43 -20.32
N ILE A 67 -9.14 -3.35 -20.31
CA ILE A 67 -7.92 -3.25 -19.49
C ILE A 67 -8.23 -3.45 -18.01
N HIS A 68 -9.35 -2.89 -17.55
CA HIS A 68 -9.77 -2.93 -16.15
C HIS A 68 -10.64 -4.13 -15.79
N LYS A 69 -10.92 -5.01 -16.78
CA LYS A 69 -11.72 -6.24 -16.65
C LYS A 69 -13.12 -5.99 -16.10
N VAL A 70 -13.71 -4.86 -16.50
CA VAL A 70 -15.10 -4.48 -16.21
C VAL A 70 -16.03 -5.38 -17.02
N LYS A 71 -16.96 -6.07 -16.35
CA LYS A 71 -17.97 -6.90 -17.03
C LYS A 71 -19.20 -6.08 -17.43
N CYS A 72 -19.62 -5.14 -16.58
CA CYS A 72 -20.82 -4.32 -16.78
C CYS A 72 -20.63 -3.18 -17.80
N VAL A 73 -20.02 -3.46 -18.96
CA VAL A 73 -19.68 -2.45 -19.97
C VAL A 73 -20.92 -1.71 -20.49
N SER A 74 -22.05 -2.41 -20.61
CA SER A 74 -23.36 -1.85 -21.01
C SER A 74 -23.94 -0.81 -20.05
N CYS A 75 -23.36 -0.64 -18.85
CA CYS A 75 -23.78 0.36 -17.88
C CYS A 75 -23.02 1.69 -18.03
N LEU A 76 -21.95 1.71 -18.84
CA LEU A 76 -21.06 2.86 -19.05
C LEU A 76 -21.56 3.78 -20.18
N GLY A 77 -21.42 5.09 -19.98
CA GLY A 77 -21.56 6.13 -20.99
C GLY A 77 -20.45 7.17 -20.85
N LEU A 78 -20.20 7.96 -21.89
CA LEU A 78 -19.16 8.99 -21.90
C LEU A 78 -19.78 10.38 -21.75
N ARG A 79 -19.37 11.11 -20.71
CA ARG A 79 -19.78 12.50 -20.45
C ARG A 79 -18.74 13.48 -20.99
N LEU A 80 -19.21 14.54 -21.63
CA LEU A 80 -18.42 15.71 -22.02
C LEU A 80 -18.96 16.94 -21.29
N SER A 81 -18.10 17.59 -20.50
CA SER A 81 -18.47 18.74 -19.66
C SER A 81 -17.67 19.98 -20.07
N HIS A 82 -18.34 21.12 -20.30
CA HIS A 82 -17.68 22.41 -20.53
C HIS A 82 -17.43 23.14 -19.21
N LEU A 83 -16.17 23.18 -18.77
CA LEU A 83 -15.76 23.59 -17.42
C LEU A 83 -16.19 25.00 -17.04
N ARG A 84 -16.27 25.95 -18.00
CA ARG A 84 -16.66 27.34 -17.70
C ARG A 84 -18.16 27.60 -17.67
N SER A 85 -18.98 26.78 -18.32
CA SER A 85 -20.45 26.98 -18.37
C SER A 85 -21.26 26.00 -17.53
N GLY A 86 -20.67 24.87 -17.14
CA GLY A 86 -21.40 23.76 -16.53
C GLY A 86 -22.30 22.98 -17.51
N ASN A 87 -22.26 23.28 -18.81
CA ASN A 87 -22.98 22.50 -19.82
C ASN A 87 -22.41 21.08 -19.87
N ILE A 88 -23.32 20.11 -19.88
CA ILE A 88 -23.03 18.68 -19.98
C ILE A 88 -23.67 18.14 -21.27
N HIS A 89 -22.90 17.35 -22.01
CA HIS A 89 -23.33 16.55 -23.16
C HIS A 89 -22.98 15.09 -22.89
N TRP A 90 -23.96 14.19 -22.97
CA TRP A 90 -23.70 12.75 -22.99
C TRP A 90 -23.48 12.31 -24.44
N LEU A 91 -22.33 11.69 -24.68
CA LEU A 91 -21.89 11.30 -26.01
C LEU A 91 -22.41 9.90 -26.32
N HIS A 92 -23.34 9.83 -27.27
CA HIS A 92 -23.97 8.58 -27.69
C HIS A 92 -22.92 7.59 -28.23
N PRO A 93 -22.99 6.28 -27.91
CA PRO A 93 -21.97 5.30 -28.30
C PRO A 93 -21.66 5.28 -29.80
N ASP A 94 -22.67 5.47 -30.66
CA ASP A 94 -22.56 5.39 -32.12
C ASP A 94 -22.21 6.78 -32.73
N MET A 95 -21.30 7.51 -32.10
CA MET A 95 -20.71 8.77 -32.57
C MET A 95 -19.20 8.61 -32.77
N GLY A 96 -18.70 8.97 -33.95
CA GLY A 96 -17.25 9.02 -34.22
C GLY A 96 -16.56 10.10 -33.39
N VAL A 97 -15.40 9.79 -32.80
CA VAL A 97 -14.65 10.69 -31.91
C VAL A 97 -14.28 12.00 -32.63
N SER A 98 -13.78 11.91 -33.86
CA SER A 98 -13.41 13.09 -34.68
C SER A 98 -14.59 14.06 -34.84
N ARG A 99 -15.80 13.53 -35.10
CA ARG A 99 -17.03 14.33 -35.23
C ARG A 99 -17.49 14.97 -33.91
N VAL A 100 -17.21 14.33 -32.76
CA VAL A 100 -17.43 14.96 -31.44
C VAL A 100 -16.51 16.17 -31.29
N ARG A 101 -15.21 16.02 -31.60
CA ARG A 101 -14.23 17.09 -31.48
C ARG A 101 -14.53 18.25 -32.43
N GLU A 102 -14.89 17.97 -33.68
CA GLU A 102 -15.41 18.97 -34.63
C GLU A 102 -16.66 19.72 -34.11
N ARG A 103 -17.59 19.02 -33.42
CA ARG A 103 -18.83 19.63 -32.91
C ARG A 103 -18.62 20.54 -31.69
N TYR A 104 -17.61 20.27 -30.85
CA TYR A 104 -17.44 20.93 -29.55
C TYR A 104 -16.12 21.69 -29.37
N GLU A 105 -14.98 21.15 -29.82
CA GLU A 105 -13.64 21.74 -29.67
C GLU A 105 -13.35 22.83 -30.72
N LEU A 106 -14.07 22.84 -31.85
CA LEU A 106 -13.90 23.85 -32.90
C LEU A 106 -14.37 25.27 -32.50
N LEU A 107 -15.16 25.38 -31.43
CA LEU A 107 -15.68 26.65 -30.89
C LEU A 107 -15.03 27.08 -29.57
N HIS A 108 -14.32 26.17 -28.89
CA HIS A 108 -13.82 26.34 -27.53
C HIS A 108 -12.52 25.53 -27.32
N PRO A 109 -11.45 26.12 -26.77
CA PRO A 109 -10.18 25.42 -26.49
C PRO A 109 -10.37 24.07 -25.77
N GLN A 110 -9.53 23.10 -26.12
CA GLN A 110 -9.62 21.71 -25.64
C GLN A 110 -9.49 21.60 -24.11
N ASP A 111 -8.73 22.51 -23.48
CA ASP A 111 -8.55 22.64 -22.03
C ASP A 111 -9.80 23.18 -21.29
N GLU A 112 -10.78 23.74 -22.00
CA GLU A 112 -12.09 24.09 -21.44
C GLU A 112 -13.05 22.89 -21.35
N TRP A 113 -12.70 21.76 -21.99
CA TRP A 113 -13.52 20.56 -22.08
C TRP A 113 -12.98 19.42 -21.20
N ARG A 114 -13.89 18.68 -20.55
CA ARG A 114 -13.57 17.48 -19.78
C ARG A 114 -14.37 16.28 -20.28
N TYR A 115 -13.66 15.31 -20.87
CA TYR A 115 -14.17 13.98 -21.14
C TYR A 115 -14.07 13.12 -19.87
N GLU A 116 -15.14 12.38 -19.57
CA GLU A 116 -15.30 11.65 -18.31
C GLU A 116 -16.17 10.41 -18.51
N LEU A 117 -15.58 9.22 -18.36
CA LEU A 117 -16.30 7.95 -18.39
C LEU A 117 -17.13 7.82 -17.11
N ARG A 118 -18.40 7.40 -17.21
CA ARG A 118 -19.29 7.26 -16.05
C ARG A 118 -20.24 6.08 -16.22
N ILE A 119 -20.62 5.46 -15.11
CA ILE A 119 -21.78 4.57 -15.05
C ILE A 119 -23.03 5.45 -15.10
N ARG A 120 -23.94 5.18 -16.04
CA ARG A 120 -25.18 5.94 -16.24
C ARG A 120 -26.43 5.06 -16.26
N TYR A 121 -26.36 3.91 -16.91
CA TYR A 121 -27.49 3.01 -17.10
C TYR A 121 -27.39 1.89 -16.05
N LEU A 122 -28.28 1.86 -15.07
CA LEU A 122 -28.23 0.91 -13.96
C LEU A 122 -29.12 -0.32 -14.22
N PRO A 123 -28.67 -1.57 -13.97
CA PRO A 123 -29.58 -2.71 -13.97
C PRO A 123 -30.49 -2.68 -12.73
N LYS A 124 -31.67 -3.31 -12.80
CA LYS A 124 -32.59 -3.41 -11.65
C LYS A 124 -31.90 -4.18 -10.51
N GLY A 125 -31.90 -3.65 -9.29
CA GLY A 125 -31.07 -4.19 -8.21
C GLY A 125 -29.55 -4.17 -8.49
N PHE A 126 -29.04 -3.06 -9.05
CA PHE A 126 -27.64 -2.92 -9.50
C PHE A 126 -26.57 -3.29 -8.47
N LEU A 127 -26.78 -3.03 -7.17
CA LEU A 127 -25.78 -3.34 -6.13
C LEU A 127 -25.44 -4.83 -6.05
N ASN A 128 -26.40 -5.72 -6.35
CA ASN A 128 -26.16 -7.17 -6.39
C ASN A 128 -25.30 -7.53 -7.60
N HIS A 129 -25.72 -7.08 -8.79
CA HIS A 129 -24.97 -7.27 -10.05
C HIS A 129 -23.54 -6.75 -9.97
N PHE A 130 -23.33 -5.57 -9.37
CA PHE A 130 -22.01 -4.98 -9.21
C PHE A 130 -21.16 -5.72 -8.17
N SER A 131 -21.75 -6.41 -7.18
CA SER A 131 -20.99 -7.24 -6.24
C SER A 131 -20.32 -8.45 -6.92
N GLU A 132 -20.91 -8.95 -8.00
CA GLU A 132 -20.32 -9.97 -8.89
C GLU A 132 -19.24 -9.39 -9.84
N ASP A 133 -19.19 -8.07 -10.00
CA ASP A 133 -18.24 -7.32 -10.84
C ASP A 133 -17.51 -6.24 -10.04
N LYS A 134 -16.59 -6.67 -9.16
CA LYS A 134 -15.90 -5.80 -8.19
C LYS A 134 -15.20 -4.56 -8.78
N PRO A 135 -14.65 -4.56 -10.01
CA PRO A 135 -14.24 -3.33 -10.69
C PRO A 135 -15.38 -2.29 -10.78
N THR A 136 -16.56 -2.71 -11.27
CA THR A 136 -17.75 -1.85 -11.40
C THR A 136 -18.29 -1.38 -10.05
N LEU A 137 -18.31 -2.23 -9.02
CA LEU A 137 -18.73 -1.79 -7.67
C LEU A 137 -17.83 -0.68 -7.11
N ASN A 138 -16.51 -0.80 -7.30
CA ASN A 138 -15.56 0.23 -6.88
C ASN A 138 -15.67 1.49 -7.76
N TYR A 139 -15.87 1.34 -9.07
CA TYR A 139 -16.13 2.45 -9.99
C TYR A 139 -17.34 3.25 -9.54
N PHE A 140 -18.47 2.58 -9.31
CA PHE A 140 -19.72 3.22 -8.92
C PHE A 140 -19.61 3.87 -7.54
N TYR A 141 -18.92 3.23 -6.59
CA TYR A 141 -18.61 3.83 -5.29
C TYR A 141 -17.81 5.13 -5.43
N HIS A 142 -16.72 5.13 -6.20
CA HIS A 142 -15.87 6.31 -6.38
C HIS A 142 -16.60 7.44 -7.13
N GLN A 143 -17.41 7.10 -8.14
CA GLN A 143 -18.27 8.05 -8.84
C GLN A 143 -19.27 8.71 -7.89
N VAL A 144 -20.14 7.93 -7.23
CA VAL A 144 -21.18 8.46 -6.35
C VAL A 144 -20.60 9.20 -5.14
N LYS A 145 -19.44 8.76 -4.62
CA LYS A 145 -18.70 9.50 -3.58
C LYS A 145 -18.19 10.85 -4.12
N SER A 146 -17.69 10.90 -5.34
CA SER A 146 -17.26 12.16 -5.99
C SER A 146 -18.43 13.14 -6.13
N ASP A 147 -19.59 12.66 -6.58
CA ASP A 147 -20.78 13.49 -6.77
C ASP A 147 -21.31 14.00 -5.42
N TYR A 148 -21.40 13.11 -4.41
CA TYR A 148 -21.73 13.48 -3.01
C TYR A 148 -20.82 14.60 -2.47
N MET A 149 -19.50 14.50 -2.69
CA MET A 149 -18.53 15.48 -2.22
C MET A 149 -18.66 16.84 -2.92
N LEU A 150 -19.14 16.88 -4.17
CA LEU A 150 -19.29 18.13 -4.94
C LEU A 150 -20.66 18.79 -4.76
N GLU A 151 -21.73 18.01 -4.59
CA GLU A 151 -23.11 18.52 -4.64
C GLU A 151 -23.77 18.67 -3.26
N VAL A 152 -23.40 17.83 -2.29
CA VAL A 152 -24.22 17.60 -1.08
C VAL A 152 -23.46 17.72 0.23
N ALA A 153 -22.18 17.33 0.29
CA ALA A 153 -21.43 17.16 1.55
C ALA A 153 -21.48 18.36 2.53
N ASP A 154 -21.42 19.59 2.02
CA ASP A 154 -21.49 20.84 2.81
C ASP A 154 -22.86 21.08 3.49
N ARG A 155 -23.90 20.31 3.12
CA ARG A 155 -25.31 20.54 3.51
C ARG A 155 -25.92 19.37 4.28
N VAL A 156 -25.15 18.31 4.52
CA VAL A 156 -25.60 17.05 5.12
C VAL A 156 -25.38 17.07 6.63
N ASP A 157 -26.29 16.43 7.38
CA ASP A 157 -26.18 16.30 8.82
C ASP A 157 -24.82 15.73 9.24
N GLN A 158 -24.20 16.36 10.23
CA GLN A 158 -22.83 16.08 10.65
C GLN A 158 -22.60 14.60 11.03
N ASP A 159 -23.61 13.94 11.60
CA ASP A 159 -23.59 12.50 11.93
C ASP A 159 -23.55 11.61 10.67
N ILE A 160 -24.27 11.99 9.61
CA ILE A 160 -24.26 11.26 8.33
C ILE A 160 -22.90 11.44 7.64
N ALA A 161 -22.42 12.68 7.52
CA ALA A 161 -21.10 12.98 6.95
C ALA A 161 -19.97 12.24 7.69
N LEU A 162 -20.04 12.19 9.03
CA LEU A 162 -19.12 11.44 9.88
C LEU A 162 -19.19 9.92 9.63
N LYS A 163 -20.39 9.34 9.46
CA LYS A 163 -20.57 7.91 9.18
C LYS A 163 -20.03 7.53 7.80
N LEU A 164 -20.39 8.27 6.76
CA LEU A 164 -19.86 8.09 5.40
C LEU A 164 -18.33 8.23 5.38
N GLY A 165 -17.79 9.16 6.15
CA GLY A 165 -16.36 9.33 6.38
C GLY A 165 -15.67 8.15 7.07
N CYS A 166 -16.25 7.65 8.16
CA CYS A 166 -15.72 6.47 8.86
C CYS A 166 -15.75 5.21 7.98
N LEU A 167 -16.69 5.12 7.03
CA LEU A 167 -16.76 4.05 6.04
C LEU A 167 -15.64 4.15 4.99
N GLU A 168 -15.33 5.33 4.44
CA GLU A 168 -14.16 5.50 3.56
C GLU A 168 -12.85 5.24 4.33
N ILE A 169 -12.72 5.70 5.58
CA ILE A 169 -11.55 5.36 6.42
C ILE A 169 -11.42 3.83 6.59
N ARG A 170 -12.54 3.11 6.78
CA ARG A 170 -12.55 1.65 6.93
C ARG A 170 -12.20 0.94 5.62
N ARG A 171 -12.75 1.39 4.49
CA ARG A 171 -12.52 0.85 3.15
C ARG A 171 -11.08 1.09 2.70
N PHE A 172 -10.62 2.34 2.77
CA PHE A 172 -9.28 2.75 2.36
C PHE A 172 -8.19 2.05 3.18
N PHE A 173 -8.31 2.03 4.50
CA PHE A 173 -7.35 1.38 5.40
C PHE A 173 -7.80 -0.04 5.79
N ARG A 174 -8.21 -0.85 4.81
CA ARG A 174 -8.73 -2.22 5.01
C ARG A 174 -7.86 -3.17 5.85
N GLU A 175 -6.53 -3.00 5.82
CA GLU A 175 -5.57 -3.78 6.63
C GLU A 175 -5.45 -3.30 8.09
N MET A 176 -5.88 -2.07 8.39
CA MET A 176 -5.89 -1.50 9.73
C MET A 176 -6.90 -2.22 10.64
N ARG A 177 -6.53 -2.41 11.91
CA ARG A 177 -7.42 -3.04 12.91
C ARG A 177 -8.54 -2.12 13.39
N GLY A 178 -9.67 -2.72 13.79
CA GLY A 178 -10.87 -2.01 14.25
C GLY A 178 -10.67 -1.07 15.45
N ASN A 179 -9.69 -1.36 16.31
CA ASN A 179 -9.30 -0.54 17.46
C ASN A 179 -8.06 0.35 17.20
N ALA A 180 -7.48 0.34 16.00
CA ALA A 180 -6.25 1.06 15.72
C ALA A 180 -6.35 2.57 15.98
N LEU A 181 -7.52 3.17 15.71
CA LEU A 181 -7.75 4.61 15.91
C LEU A 181 -7.88 5.03 17.37
N ASP A 182 -7.98 4.10 18.34
CA ASP A 182 -7.90 4.44 19.76
C ASP A 182 -6.52 5.03 20.12
N LYS A 183 -5.46 4.55 19.47
CA LYS A 183 -4.08 5.01 19.67
C LYS A 183 -3.91 6.44 19.15
N LYS A 184 -3.31 7.31 19.97
CA LYS A 184 -3.11 8.74 19.62
C LYS A 184 -2.31 8.92 18.34
N SER A 185 -1.13 8.30 18.24
CA SER A 185 -0.25 8.42 17.07
C SER A 185 -0.92 7.93 15.78
N ASN A 186 -1.71 6.85 15.83
CA ASN A 186 -2.46 6.35 14.67
C ASN A 186 -3.49 7.37 14.15
N TYR A 187 -4.17 8.08 15.05
CA TYR A 187 -5.12 9.13 14.65
C TYR A 187 -4.40 10.38 14.11
N GLU A 188 -3.25 10.77 14.68
CA GLU A 188 -2.44 11.89 14.18
C GLU A 188 -1.87 11.64 12.77
N LEU A 189 -1.86 10.39 12.29
CA LEU A 189 -1.56 10.06 10.90
C LEU A 189 -2.75 10.26 9.94
N LEU A 190 -3.99 10.29 10.44
CA LEU A 190 -5.19 10.61 9.66
C LEU A 190 -5.38 12.13 9.45
N GLU A 191 -4.85 12.97 10.34
CA GLU A 191 -4.86 14.44 10.21
C GLU A 191 -3.88 14.94 9.12
N SER A 192 -3.37 14.04 8.27
CA SER A 192 -2.57 14.32 7.07
C SER A 192 -3.45 14.12 5.82
N PRO A 193 -3.43 15.03 4.84
CA PRO A 193 -4.66 15.59 4.24
C PRO A 193 -5.59 14.68 3.42
N TYR A 194 -5.23 13.43 3.13
CA TYR A 194 -5.87 12.64 2.06
C TYR A 194 -7.15 11.85 2.40
N PRO A 195 -7.43 11.36 3.63
CA PRO A 195 -8.64 10.60 3.92
C PRO A 195 -9.78 11.45 4.52
N LEU A 196 -9.53 12.74 4.78
CA LEU A 196 -10.39 13.61 5.60
C LEU A 196 -10.83 14.89 4.87
N TYR A 197 -10.99 14.81 3.55
CA TYR A 197 -11.67 15.82 2.71
C TYR A 197 -13.19 15.93 2.96
N LEU A 198 -13.69 15.40 4.08
CA LEU A 198 -15.07 15.56 4.52
C LEU A 198 -15.25 16.98 5.04
N SER A 199 -16.36 17.64 4.65
CA SER A 199 -16.70 19.02 5.05
C SER A 199 -17.08 19.16 6.54
N LEU A 200 -16.14 18.82 7.43
CA LEU A 200 -16.23 18.94 8.89
C LEU A 200 -15.93 20.37 9.37
N SER A 201 -16.18 21.33 8.48
CA SER A 201 -15.84 22.76 8.55
C SER A 201 -16.31 23.53 9.80
N PRO A 202 -17.37 23.14 10.54
CA PRO A 202 -17.74 23.86 11.78
C PRO A 202 -17.09 23.31 13.07
N LEU A 203 -16.34 22.19 13.08
CA LEU A 203 -15.84 21.63 14.34
C LEU A 203 -14.57 22.33 14.88
N SER A 204 -14.80 23.52 15.42
CA SER A 204 -13.82 24.51 15.92
C SER A 204 -12.75 24.04 16.93
N LYS A 205 -12.70 22.77 17.34
CA LYS A 205 -11.62 22.18 18.17
C LYS A 205 -11.36 20.69 17.79
N ALA A 206 -10.11 20.35 17.51
CA ALA A 206 -9.70 18.99 17.10
C ALA A 206 -9.93 17.89 18.17
N LYS A 207 -9.78 18.22 19.46
CA LYS A 207 -9.93 17.22 20.56
C LYS A 207 -11.35 16.59 20.63
N PRO A 208 -12.46 17.36 20.52
CA PRO A 208 -13.79 16.80 20.28
C PRO A 208 -13.91 15.94 19.02
N LEU A 209 -13.39 16.42 17.87
CA LEU A 209 -13.53 15.71 16.58
C LEU A 209 -12.92 14.31 16.65
N ARG A 210 -11.73 14.18 17.23
CA ARG A 210 -11.07 12.88 17.44
C ARG A 210 -11.97 11.87 18.16
N LYS A 211 -12.59 12.26 19.28
CA LYS A 211 -13.47 11.35 20.04
C LYS A 211 -14.67 10.91 19.21
N LEU A 212 -15.25 11.84 18.46
CA LEU A 212 -16.43 11.62 17.63
C LEU A 212 -16.14 10.66 16.45
N ILE A 213 -14.99 10.80 15.80
CA ILE A 213 -14.48 9.84 14.80
C ILE A 213 -14.20 8.48 15.45
N GLN A 214 -13.49 8.43 16.57
CA GLN A 214 -13.16 7.18 17.29
C GLN A 214 -14.42 6.39 17.71
N GLN A 215 -15.46 7.08 18.19
CA GLN A 215 -16.71 6.45 18.61
C GLN A 215 -17.53 5.93 17.42
N THR A 216 -17.49 6.63 16.28
CA THR A 216 -18.28 6.26 15.10
C THR A 216 -17.59 5.18 14.27
N PHE A 217 -16.28 5.24 14.13
CA PHE A 217 -15.50 4.20 13.46
C PHE A 217 -15.69 2.81 14.07
N LYS A 218 -15.92 2.72 15.39
CA LYS A 218 -16.19 1.45 16.09
C LYS A 218 -17.47 0.74 15.63
N GLN A 219 -18.42 1.45 15.00
CA GLN A 219 -19.62 0.85 14.39
C GLN A 219 -19.28 0.11 13.08
N PHE A 220 -18.23 0.52 12.38
CA PHE A 220 -17.82 0.00 11.07
C PHE A 220 -16.50 -0.78 11.10
N ALA A 221 -15.83 -0.80 12.25
CA ALA A 221 -14.50 -1.36 12.51
C ALA A 221 -14.25 -2.78 11.97
N ASN A 222 -15.29 -3.61 11.88
CA ASN A 222 -15.21 -5.01 11.45
C ASN A 222 -15.67 -5.26 10.00
N LEU A 223 -16.12 -4.23 9.28
CA LEU A 223 -16.59 -4.38 7.90
C LEU A 223 -15.42 -4.64 6.94
N ASN A 224 -15.67 -5.45 5.91
CA ASN A 224 -14.79 -5.57 4.75
C ASN A 224 -15.05 -4.47 3.71
N ASP A 225 -14.19 -4.42 2.68
CA ASP A 225 -14.22 -3.47 1.55
C ASP A 225 -15.63 -3.31 0.95
N GLU A 226 -16.23 -4.44 0.56
CA GLU A 226 -17.54 -4.55 -0.09
C GLU A 226 -18.70 -4.19 0.86
N GLN A 227 -18.64 -4.67 2.10
CA GLN A 227 -19.61 -4.31 3.14
C GLN A 227 -19.58 -2.82 3.48
N SER A 228 -18.41 -2.19 3.45
CA SER A 228 -18.28 -0.73 3.64
C SER A 228 -18.89 0.06 2.49
N ILE A 229 -18.77 -0.43 1.25
CA ILE A 229 -19.42 0.17 0.07
C ILE A 229 -20.95 0.02 0.15
N HIS A 230 -21.47 -1.18 0.44
CA HIS A 230 -22.92 -1.39 0.64
C HIS A 230 -23.48 -0.50 1.77
N LYS A 231 -22.79 -0.42 2.91
CA LYS A 231 -23.22 0.42 4.03
C LYS A 231 -23.13 1.93 3.75
N PHE A 232 -22.24 2.34 2.84
CA PHE A 232 -22.18 3.72 2.36
C PHE A 232 -23.40 4.05 1.50
N PHE A 233 -23.78 3.19 0.56
CA PHE A 233 -24.98 3.38 -0.26
C PHE A 233 -26.27 3.33 0.58
N GLU A 234 -26.36 2.44 1.56
CA GLU A 234 -27.49 2.37 2.51
C GLU A 234 -27.70 3.71 3.24
N ILE A 235 -26.62 4.33 3.73
CA ILE A 235 -26.67 5.59 4.49
C ILE A 235 -26.87 6.81 3.57
N LEU A 236 -26.37 6.77 2.34
CA LEU A 236 -26.45 7.88 1.38
C LEU A 236 -27.80 7.95 0.64
N SER A 237 -28.40 6.81 0.31
CA SER A 237 -29.60 6.74 -0.55
C SER A 237 -30.85 7.52 -0.06
N PRO A 238 -31.09 7.76 1.25
CA PRO A 238 -32.22 8.59 1.70
C PRO A 238 -32.01 10.09 1.48
N ILE A 239 -30.76 10.56 1.41
CA ILE A 239 -30.40 11.98 1.29
C ILE A 239 -29.95 12.37 -0.13
N TYR A 240 -29.48 11.41 -0.93
CA TYR A 240 -29.03 11.61 -2.30
C TYR A 240 -29.46 10.44 -3.19
N ARG A 241 -30.32 10.71 -4.18
CA ARG A 241 -30.88 9.70 -5.09
C ARG A 241 -29.98 9.49 -6.31
N PHE A 242 -28.80 8.93 -6.07
CA PHE A 242 -27.78 8.60 -7.08
C PHE A 242 -28.19 7.51 -8.09
N ASP A 243 -29.39 6.95 -7.94
CA ASP A 243 -29.95 5.85 -8.73
C ASP A 243 -30.93 6.32 -9.83
N LYS A 244 -31.21 7.62 -9.95
CA LYS A 244 -32.06 8.17 -11.02
C LYS A 244 -31.70 9.61 -11.41
N GLU A 245 -31.89 9.93 -12.69
CA GLU A 245 -31.78 11.31 -13.19
C GLU A 245 -33.17 11.97 -13.24
N CYS A 246 -33.25 13.25 -12.87
CA CYS A 246 -34.50 14.03 -12.84
C CYS A 246 -34.44 15.22 -13.81
N PHE A 247 -35.49 15.40 -14.62
CA PHE A 247 -35.55 16.39 -15.70
C PHE A 247 -36.82 17.24 -15.61
N LYS A 248 -36.64 18.56 -15.48
CA LYS A 248 -37.73 19.53 -15.61
C LYS A 248 -38.07 19.74 -17.08
N CYS A 249 -39.30 19.40 -17.42
CA CYS A 249 -39.79 19.32 -18.79
C CYS A 249 -41.32 19.55 -18.78
N ALA A 250 -41.97 19.34 -19.93
CA ALA A 250 -43.42 19.27 -20.00
C ALA A 250 -43.88 18.13 -20.90
N LEU A 251 -44.97 17.47 -20.54
CA LEU A 251 -45.55 16.35 -21.27
C LEU A 251 -46.73 16.81 -22.12
N GLY A 252 -46.95 16.14 -23.25
CA GLY A 252 -48.12 16.29 -24.10
C GLY A 252 -47.87 17.01 -25.42
N SER A 253 -48.75 16.73 -26.39
CA SER A 253 -48.76 17.28 -27.75
C SER A 253 -49.63 18.55 -27.84
N SER A 254 -50.91 18.41 -27.51
CA SER A 254 -51.92 19.50 -27.58
C SER A 254 -52.15 20.20 -26.24
N TRP A 255 -51.97 19.49 -25.13
CA TRP A 255 -52.12 20.01 -23.76
C TRP A 255 -50.81 19.79 -23.00
N ILE A 256 -50.04 20.86 -22.83
CA ILE A 256 -48.67 20.81 -22.32
C ILE A 256 -48.67 20.97 -20.79
N ILE A 257 -48.26 19.93 -20.06
CA ILE A 257 -48.23 19.90 -18.59
C ILE A 257 -46.78 19.87 -18.10
N SER A 258 -46.34 20.92 -17.41
CA SER A 258 -45.01 20.99 -16.79
C SER A 258 -44.85 19.98 -15.66
N VAL A 259 -43.79 19.17 -15.69
CA VAL A 259 -43.48 18.13 -14.69
C VAL A 259 -41.98 18.03 -14.41
N GLU A 260 -41.62 17.26 -13.38
CA GLU A 260 -40.26 16.74 -13.19
C GLU A 260 -40.29 15.23 -13.49
N LEU A 261 -39.80 14.84 -14.68
CA LEU A 261 -39.61 13.42 -15.03
C LEU A 261 -38.48 12.84 -14.19
N ALA A 262 -38.65 11.61 -13.70
CA ALA A 262 -37.66 10.82 -12.99
C ALA A 262 -37.42 9.51 -13.76
N ILE A 263 -36.17 9.25 -14.13
CA ILE A 263 -35.78 8.12 -15.00
C ILE A 263 -34.72 7.28 -14.28
N GLY A 264 -35.02 6.01 -14.02
CA GLY A 264 -34.13 5.09 -13.28
C GLY A 264 -34.63 3.64 -13.25
N PRO A 265 -33.83 2.70 -12.70
CA PRO A 265 -34.03 1.27 -12.85
C PRO A 265 -35.25 0.71 -12.10
N GLU A 266 -35.63 1.33 -10.98
CA GLU A 266 -36.77 0.89 -10.17
C GLU A 266 -38.08 1.57 -10.55
N GLU A 267 -38.02 2.79 -11.09
CA GLU A 267 -39.17 3.66 -11.41
C GLU A 267 -39.60 3.56 -12.89
N GLY A 268 -38.71 3.05 -13.76
CA GLY A 268 -38.86 3.15 -15.22
C GLY A 268 -38.78 4.60 -15.70
N ILE A 269 -39.69 4.99 -16.58
CA ILE A 269 -40.01 6.37 -16.91
C ILE A 269 -41.24 6.77 -16.08
N SER A 270 -41.06 7.70 -15.14
CA SER A 270 -42.10 8.21 -14.24
C SER A 270 -42.06 9.73 -14.14
N TYR A 271 -43.14 10.37 -13.67
CA TYR A 271 -43.15 11.81 -13.35
C TYR A 271 -43.52 12.09 -11.89
N LEU A 272 -43.03 13.21 -11.36
CA LEU A 272 -43.36 13.77 -10.05
C LEU A 272 -44.35 14.93 -10.21
N THR A 273 -45.36 14.97 -9.36
CA THR A 273 -46.26 16.14 -9.22
C THR A 273 -45.68 17.18 -8.26
N ASP A 274 -45.04 16.72 -7.19
CA ASP A 274 -44.61 17.51 -6.03
C ASP A 274 -43.30 16.97 -5.48
N LYS A 275 -42.59 17.80 -4.70
CA LYS A 275 -41.36 17.40 -4.02
C LYS A 275 -41.64 16.46 -2.85
N GLY A 276 -41.77 15.17 -3.16
CA GLY A 276 -42.00 14.10 -2.20
C GLY A 276 -43.25 13.26 -2.45
N SER A 277 -44.00 13.50 -3.54
CA SER A 277 -45.04 12.56 -3.96
C SER A 277 -44.42 11.28 -4.55
N THR A 278 -45.15 10.16 -4.47
CA THR A 278 -44.77 8.91 -5.14
C THR A 278 -44.76 9.13 -6.66
N PRO A 279 -43.69 8.75 -7.38
CA PRO A 279 -43.65 8.89 -8.84
C PRO A 279 -44.84 8.20 -9.51
N THR A 280 -45.46 8.89 -10.46
CA THR A 280 -46.52 8.31 -11.30
C THR A 280 -45.88 7.72 -12.55
N HIS A 281 -46.01 6.40 -12.70
CA HIS A 281 -45.38 5.64 -13.77
C HIS A 281 -46.03 5.89 -15.14
N LEU A 282 -45.20 6.02 -16.18
CA LEU A 282 -45.63 6.22 -17.56
C LEU A 282 -45.30 5.00 -18.43
N ALA A 283 -44.07 4.49 -18.38
CA ALA A 283 -43.62 3.37 -19.19
C ALA A 283 -42.39 2.66 -18.62
N ASN A 284 -42.27 1.37 -18.91
CA ASN A 284 -41.03 0.61 -18.72
C ASN A 284 -40.14 0.70 -19.97
N PHE A 285 -38.82 0.62 -19.79
CA PHE A 285 -37.87 0.65 -20.91
C PHE A 285 -38.07 -0.49 -21.92
N THR A 286 -38.58 -1.64 -21.48
CA THR A 286 -38.98 -2.77 -22.34
C THR A 286 -40.20 -2.49 -23.24
N GLN A 287 -40.93 -1.39 -23.01
CA GLN A 287 -42.06 -0.97 -23.83
C GLN A 287 -41.68 0.09 -24.88
N VAL A 288 -40.50 0.70 -24.80
CA VAL A 288 -40.07 1.73 -25.75
C VAL A 288 -39.69 1.07 -27.08
N GLN A 289 -40.35 1.48 -28.16
CA GLN A 289 -40.12 0.94 -29.51
C GLN A 289 -39.15 1.78 -30.32
N THR A 290 -39.30 3.11 -30.29
CA THR A 290 -38.43 4.06 -31.00
C THR A 290 -38.34 5.39 -30.27
N ILE A 291 -37.17 6.00 -30.31
CA ILE A 291 -36.86 7.31 -29.73
C ILE A 291 -36.56 8.29 -30.88
N GLN A 292 -37.11 9.50 -30.84
CA GLN A 292 -36.78 10.59 -31.76
C GLN A 292 -36.60 11.88 -30.97
N TYR A 293 -35.70 12.78 -31.41
CA TYR A 293 -35.58 14.11 -30.82
C TYR A 293 -35.32 15.17 -31.90
N SER A 294 -35.77 16.40 -31.65
CA SER A 294 -35.65 17.53 -32.57
C SER A 294 -35.64 18.87 -31.84
N SER A 295 -35.36 19.95 -32.57
CA SER A 295 -35.65 21.33 -32.13
C SER A 295 -37.07 21.70 -32.56
N THR A 296 -37.82 22.43 -31.72
CA THR A 296 -39.17 22.90 -32.08
C THR A 296 -39.10 24.06 -33.07
N GLU A 297 -39.87 24.00 -34.15
CA GLU A 297 -39.78 24.95 -35.27
C GLU A 297 -40.11 26.41 -34.88
N ASP A 298 -41.13 26.61 -34.02
CA ASP A 298 -41.53 27.95 -33.54
C ASP A 298 -40.50 28.62 -32.61
N LYS A 299 -39.60 27.84 -32.00
CA LYS A 299 -38.71 28.31 -30.92
C LYS A 299 -37.35 27.64 -30.99
N VAL A 300 -36.42 28.36 -31.62
CA VAL A 300 -34.98 28.05 -31.89
C VAL A 300 -34.13 27.64 -30.66
N ARG A 301 -34.73 27.48 -29.46
CA ARG A 301 -34.04 27.05 -28.24
C ARG A 301 -34.70 25.91 -27.47
N GLN A 302 -35.92 25.47 -27.80
CA GLN A 302 -36.56 24.35 -27.08
C GLN A 302 -36.33 23.01 -27.79
N GLY A 303 -36.12 21.97 -27.00
CA GLY A 303 -35.99 20.59 -27.49
C GLY A 303 -37.32 19.85 -27.39
N MET A 304 -37.54 18.91 -28.31
CA MET A 304 -38.64 17.95 -28.26
C MET A 304 -38.05 16.53 -28.31
N LEU A 305 -38.61 15.64 -27.51
CA LEU A 305 -38.31 14.21 -27.45
C LEU A 305 -39.64 13.46 -27.64
N LEU A 306 -39.65 12.46 -28.50
CA LEU A 306 -40.82 11.69 -28.89
C LEU A 306 -40.53 10.20 -28.67
N LEU A 307 -41.34 9.57 -27.81
CA LEU A 307 -41.15 8.17 -27.41
C LEU A 307 -42.34 7.34 -27.87
N ASN A 308 -42.14 6.44 -28.82
CA ASN A 308 -43.16 5.46 -29.19
C ASN A 308 -43.16 4.32 -28.16
N VAL A 309 -44.31 4.04 -27.55
CA VAL A 309 -44.46 3.09 -26.44
C VAL A 309 -45.48 2.01 -26.80
N ALA A 310 -45.08 0.75 -26.70
CA ALA A 310 -45.91 -0.42 -26.99
C ALA A 310 -47.19 -0.41 -26.13
N GLY A 311 -48.34 -0.32 -26.80
CA GLY A 311 -49.67 -0.25 -26.19
C GLY A 311 -50.23 1.16 -26.00
N ALA A 312 -49.46 2.22 -26.25
CA ALA A 312 -49.96 3.58 -26.32
C ALA A 312 -50.51 3.89 -27.73
N PRO A 313 -51.67 4.59 -27.87
CA PRO A 313 -52.22 4.98 -29.16
C PRO A 313 -51.54 6.21 -29.78
N GLU A 314 -50.93 7.05 -28.94
CA GLU A 314 -50.11 8.20 -29.33
C GLU A 314 -48.73 8.09 -28.66
N PRO A 315 -47.65 8.57 -29.32
CA PRO A 315 -46.33 8.63 -28.70
C PRO A 315 -46.27 9.63 -27.55
N LEU A 316 -45.45 9.34 -26.54
CA LEU A 316 -45.22 10.24 -25.41
C LEU A 316 -44.30 11.39 -25.84
N THR A 317 -44.90 12.55 -26.09
CA THR A 317 -44.20 13.81 -26.37
C THR A 317 -43.70 14.47 -25.09
N VAL A 318 -42.41 14.80 -25.05
CA VAL A 318 -41.74 15.52 -23.96
C VAL A 318 -41.05 16.76 -24.53
N THR A 319 -41.46 17.94 -24.07
CA THR A 319 -40.82 19.23 -24.40
C THR A 319 -39.82 19.61 -23.32
N THR A 320 -38.62 20.01 -23.69
CA THR A 320 -37.52 20.33 -22.78
C THR A 320 -37.03 21.77 -22.94
N ALA A 321 -36.28 22.27 -21.94
CA ALA A 321 -35.74 23.62 -21.95
C ALA A 321 -34.63 23.87 -22.99
N SER A 322 -34.02 22.81 -23.53
CA SER A 322 -33.01 22.92 -24.59
C SER A 322 -32.88 21.64 -25.42
N LEU A 323 -32.45 21.75 -26.69
CA LEU A 323 -32.12 20.58 -27.51
C LEU A 323 -31.10 19.66 -26.82
N ASN A 324 -30.10 20.22 -26.13
CA ASN A 324 -29.14 19.45 -25.34
C ASN A 324 -29.81 18.63 -24.22
N THR A 325 -30.86 19.17 -23.58
CA THR A 325 -31.65 18.43 -22.59
C THR A 325 -32.39 17.25 -23.26
N ALA A 326 -32.91 17.43 -24.47
CA ALA A 326 -33.52 16.33 -25.24
C ALA A 326 -32.49 15.28 -25.69
N GLU A 327 -31.31 15.69 -26.17
CA GLU A 327 -30.19 14.79 -26.50
C GLU A 327 -29.76 13.95 -25.28
N ASN A 328 -29.54 14.59 -24.13
CA ASN A 328 -29.14 13.94 -22.89
C ASN A 328 -30.20 12.97 -22.34
N MET A 329 -31.50 13.25 -22.56
CA MET A 329 -32.60 12.35 -22.18
C MET A 329 -32.78 11.20 -23.18
N ALA A 330 -32.58 11.45 -24.47
CA ALA A 330 -32.61 10.41 -25.51
C ALA A 330 -31.53 9.34 -25.24
N ASP A 331 -30.28 9.75 -24.97
CA ASP A 331 -29.20 8.82 -24.62
C ASP A 331 -29.51 8.02 -23.34
N LEU A 332 -30.10 8.65 -22.32
CA LEU A 332 -30.44 7.97 -21.07
C LEU A 332 -31.44 6.83 -21.32
N ILE A 333 -32.54 7.13 -22.00
CA ILE A 333 -33.61 6.17 -22.28
C ILE A 333 -33.09 5.10 -23.24
N ASP A 334 -32.34 5.47 -24.28
CA ASP A 334 -31.73 4.53 -25.25
C ASP A 334 -30.75 3.57 -24.58
N GLY A 335 -29.90 4.06 -23.67
CA GLY A 335 -28.99 3.22 -22.88
C GLY A 335 -29.73 2.25 -21.95
N TYR A 336 -30.80 2.69 -21.29
CA TYR A 336 -31.68 1.77 -20.54
C TYR A 336 -32.37 0.75 -21.46
N CYS A 337 -32.84 1.15 -22.66
CA CYS A 337 -33.48 0.25 -23.61
C CYS A 337 -32.51 -0.82 -24.14
N ARG A 338 -31.26 -0.44 -24.46
CA ARG A 338 -30.17 -1.39 -24.75
C ARG A 338 -29.93 -2.36 -23.60
N LEU A 339 -29.80 -1.83 -22.38
CA LEU A 339 -29.47 -2.60 -21.18
C LEU A 339 -30.55 -3.65 -20.84
N VAL A 340 -31.84 -3.28 -20.85
CA VAL A 340 -32.92 -4.22 -20.45
C VAL A 340 -33.25 -5.26 -21.54
N ASN A 341 -32.99 -4.96 -22.81
CA ASN A 341 -33.22 -5.89 -23.92
C ASN A 341 -31.96 -6.71 -24.29
N GLY A 342 -30.79 -6.39 -23.73
CA GLY A 342 -29.53 -7.07 -24.02
C GLY A 342 -28.98 -6.81 -25.43
N VAL A 343 -29.31 -5.66 -26.03
CA VAL A 343 -28.98 -5.32 -27.42
C VAL A 343 -27.96 -4.19 -27.53
N SER A 344 -27.16 -4.20 -28.59
CA SER A 344 -26.15 -3.16 -28.85
C SER A 344 -26.71 -2.01 -29.69
N GLN A 345 -27.72 -2.25 -30.52
CA GLN A 345 -28.32 -1.27 -31.43
C GLN A 345 -29.03 -0.13 -30.67
N SER A 346 -28.98 1.06 -31.24
CA SER A 346 -29.72 2.23 -30.77
C SER A 346 -31.21 2.18 -31.16
N PHE A 347 -32.08 2.58 -30.25
CA PHE A 347 -33.51 2.82 -30.47
C PHE A 347 -33.78 4.23 -31.02
N ILE A 348 -32.75 5.08 -31.15
CA ILE A 348 -32.85 6.45 -31.67
C ILE A 348 -32.91 6.44 -33.20
N VAL A 349 -34.06 6.82 -33.76
CA VAL A 349 -34.27 6.93 -35.21
C VAL A 349 -33.68 8.25 -35.72
N ARG A 350 -32.50 8.19 -36.34
CA ARG A 350 -31.84 9.34 -36.98
C ARG A 350 -32.53 9.65 -38.31
N VAL A 351 -33.29 10.74 -38.38
CA VAL A 351 -33.88 11.24 -39.65
C VAL A 351 -32.76 11.72 -40.57
N GLN A 352 -32.51 11.00 -41.66
CA GLN A 352 -31.67 11.49 -42.74
C GLN A 352 -32.42 12.60 -43.48
N LYS A 353 -31.94 13.84 -43.33
CA LYS A 353 -32.38 14.96 -44.17
C LYS A 353 -31.62 14.87 -45.49
N GLU A 354 -32.32 14.70 -46.61
CA GLU A 354 -31.72 14.53 -47.93
C GLU A 354 -30.99 15.80 -48.41
N SER A 355 -29.71 15.97 -48.03
CA SER A 355 -28.73 16.87 -48.67
C SER A 355 -27.33 16.70 -48.04
N GLU A 356 -26.58 15.66 -48.44
CA GLU A 356 -25.10 15.64 -48.49
C GLU A 356 -24.58 14.28 -49.01
N CYS A 357 -24.92 13.94 -50.25
CA CYS A 357 -24.33 12.79 -50.95
C CYS A 357 -23.16 13.25 -51.83
N TYR A 358 -21.93 13.21 -51.29
CA TYR A 358 -20.72 13.40 -52.08
C TYR A 358 -19.72 12.24 -51.93
N CYS A 359 -19.54 11.54 -53.06
CA CYS A 359 -18.37 10.74 -53.42
C CYS A 359 -18.01 9.51 -52.55
N SER A 360 -18.52 8.35 -52.96
CA SER A 360 -17.84 7.04 -52.78
C SER A 360 -18.13 6.12 -53.97
N LEU A 361 -17.79 6.57 -55.19
CA LEU A 361 -17.93 5.79 -56.43
C LEU A 361 -16.70 4.90 -56.65
N SER A 362 -16.72 3.69 -56.08
CA SER A 362 -15.73 2.64 -56.36
C SER A 362 -15.91 2.06 -57.77
N SER A 363 -15.03 2.44 -58.69
CA SER A 363 -15.02 1.93 -60.08
C SER A 363 -14.19 0.64 -60.19
N PRO A 364 -14.71 -0.47 -60.74
CA PRO A 364 -13.99 -1.73 -60.82
C PRO A 364 -13.22 -1.87 -62.16
N LEU A 365 -11.89 -2.04 -62.11
CA LEU A 365 -11.08 -2.33 -63.31
C LEU A 365 -9.98 -3.40 -63.09
N SER A 366 -10.18 -4.52 -63.79
CA SER A 366 -9.18 -5.40 -64.44
C SER A 366 -7.93 -5.91 -63.68
N ILE A 367 -7.82 -7.24 -63.63
CA ILE A 367 -6.64 -8.02 -63.18
C ILE A 367 -5.52 -8.01 -64.23
N SER A 368 -4.26 -7.94 -63.77
CA SER A 368 -3.12 -8.60 -64.44
C SER A 368 -2.01 -8.93 -63.42
N PRO A 369 -1.42 -10.15 -63.39
CA PRO A 369 -0.46 -10.55 -62.36
C PRO A 369 1.01 -10.60 -62.83
N SER A 370 1.95 -10.00 -62.09
CA SER A 370 3.37 -10.40 -62.06
C SER A 370 4.22 -9.50 -61.14
N LEU A 371 4.58 -9.99 -59.93
CA LEU A 371 5.95 -10.01 -59.37
C LEU A 371 5.93 -10.29 -57.86
N THR A 372 6.52 -11.41 -57.45
CA THR A 372 6.71 -11.78 -56.04
C THR A 372 8.08 -11.33 -55.55
N VAL A 373 8.12 -10.36 -54.64
CA VAL A 373 9.30 -10.07 -53.80
C VAL A 373 8.82 -9.86 -52.36
N CYS A 374 9.56 -10.37 -51.39
CA CYS A 374 9.10 -10.56 -50.02
C CYS A 374 8.88 -9.25 -49.24
N ARG A 375 7.73 -9.13 -48.58
CA ARG A 375 7.57 -8.29 -47.37
C ARG A 375 6.66 -8.98 -46.36
N SER A 376 7.28 -9.69 -45.42
CA SER A 376 6.60 -10.33 -44.29
C SER A 376 6.22 -9.32 -43.21
N LEU A 377 5.11 -9.58 -42.50
CA LEU A 377 4.70 -8.90 -41.27
C LEU A 377 4.38 -7.39 -41.40
N PHE A 378 3.31 -7.08 -42.13
CA PHE A 378 2.40 -6.00 -41.75
C PHE A 378 0.97 -6.57 -41.70
N SER A 379 0.28 -6.38 -40.57
CA SER A 379 -1.17 -6.59 -40.49
C SER A 379 -1.86 -5.42 -41.22
N PRO A 380 -3.06 -5.58 -41.79
CA PRO A 380 -3.86 -4.43 -42.20
C PRO A 380 -4.18 -3.59 -40.96
N GLU A 381 -3.83 -2.30 -40.99
CA GLU A 381 -4.29 -1.33 -40.00
C GLU A 381 -5.74 -0.99 -40.32
N THR A 382 -6.65 -1.20 -39.37
CA THR A 382 -8.04 -0.77 -39.47
C THR A 382 -8.21 0.59 -38.78
N ASP A 383 -8.94 1.51 -39.43
CA ASP A 383 -9.04 2.93 -39.02
C ASP A 383 -9.95 3.16 -37.78
N ASP A 384 -10.43 2.08 -37.17
CA ASP A 384 -11.13 2.06 -35.90
C ASP A 384 -10.17 1.94 -34.69
N TYR A 385 -8.86 1.80 -34.93
CA TYR A 385 -7.82 1.59 -33.92
C TYR A 385 -7.89 2.54 -32.71
N ALA A 386 -7.94 1.97 -31.50
CA ALA A 386 -7.82 2.71 -30.24
C ALA A 386 -6.74 2.09 -29.34
N GLU A 387 -5.90 2.91 -28.72
CA GLU A 387 -4.77 2.52 -27.88
C GLU A 387 -4.66 3.43 -26.65
N ILE A 388 -4.52 2.84 -25.46
CA ILE A 388 -4.27 3.59 -24.23
C ILE A 388 -2.76 3.79 -24.07
N ILE A 389 -2.36 5.06 -23.90
CA ILE A 389 -1.01 5.49 -23.59
C ILE A 389 -0.89 5.56 -22.06
N ASP A 390 0.02 4.77 -21.49
CA ASP A 390 0.47 4.95 -20.10
C ASP A 390 1.16 6.34 -19.99
N ASP A 391 0.87 7.10 -18.93
CA ASP A 391 1.04 8.55 -18.84
C ASP A 391 2.31 9.18 -19.45
N GLU A 392 2.13 10.24 -20.24
CA GLU A 392 3.17 11.19 -20.71
C GLU A 392 3.69 12.08 -19.55
N ASP A 393 4.18 11.45 -18.48
CA ASP A 393 4.47 12.08 -17.19
C ASP A 393 5.88 12.71 -17.12
N THR A 394 6.21 13.53 -18.14
CA THR A 394 7.28 14.54 -18.16
C THR A 394 8.73 14.08 -17.84
N TYR A 395 9.00 12.78 -17.77
CA TYR A 395 10.36 12.24 -17.54
C TYR A 395 11.24 12.30 -18.81
N THR A 396 11.61 13.52 -19.20
CA THR A 396 12.69 13.75 -20.16
C THR A 396 14.00 13.25 -19.56
N MET A 397 14.35 11.99 -19.85
CA MET A 397 15.57 11.33 -19.39
C MET A 397 16.79 12.26 -19.54
N PRO A 398 17.39 12.78 -18.45
CA PRO A 398 18.52 13.69 -18.55
C PRO A 398 19.69 12.91 -19.16
N SER A 399 20.08 13.32 -20.38
CA SER A 399 20.65 12.42 -21.39
C SER A 399 21.67 11.44 -20.82
N THR A 400 21.43 10.13 -21.00
CA THR A 400 22.20 9.05 -20.37
C THR A 400 23.67 8.97 -20.79
N ARG A 401 24.11 9.82 -21.72
CA ARG A 401 25.45 9.88 -22.34
C ARG A 401 26.63 9.73 -21.37
N ASP A 402 26.53 10.22 -20.14
CA ASP A 402 27.61 10.14 -19.14
C ASP A 402 27.73 8.74 -18.48
N TYR A 403 26.69 7.90 -18.58
CA TYR A 403 26.56 6.58 -17.95
C TYR A 403 26.13 5.46 -18.93
N GLU A 404 25.98 5.77 -20.21
CA GLU A 404 25.60 4.80 -21.24
C GLU A 404 26.79 3.89 -21.58
N ILE A 405 26.61 2.59 -21.39
CA ILE A 405 27.62 1.57 -21.69
C ILE A 405 27.28 0.91 -23.03
N GLN A 406 28.27 0.74 -23.89
CA GLN A 406 28.14 -0.06 -25.10
C GLN A 406 28.04 -1.55 -24.71
N ARG A 407 26.96 -2.24 -25.12
CA ARG A 407 26.70 -3.65 -24.76
C ARG A 407 27.87 -4.59 -25.07
N GLN A 408 28.63 -4.31 -26.13
CA GLN A 408 29.81 -5.06 -26.57
C GLN A 408 30.99 -4.99 -25.57
N ARG A 409 30.95 -4.08 -24.59
CA ARG A 409 31.92 -3.97 -23.49
C ARG A 409 31.55 -4.82 -22.27
N ILE A 410 30.43 -5.53 -22.29
CA ILE A 410 29.96 -6.36 -21.18
C ILE A 410 30.02 -7.84 -21.58
N GLU A 411 30.86 -8.60 -20.90
CA GLU A 411 30.80 -10.06 -20.90
C GLU A 411 29.75 -10.50 -19.88
N LEU A 412 28.63 -11.07 -20.35
CA LEU A 412 27.55 -11.58 -19.50
C LEU A 412 27.88 -13.01 -19.04
N GLY A 413 28.09 -13.18 -17.73
CA GLY A 413 28.32 -14.49 -17.11
C GLY A 413 27.03 -15.12 -16.57
N ARG A 414 27.18 -16.09 -15.66
CA ARG A 414 26.05 -16.81 -15.03
C ARG A 414 25.10 -15.89 -14.26
N CYS A 415 23.83 -16.30 -14.15
CA CYS A 415 22.90 -15.74 -13.17
C CYS A 415 23.42 -15.97 -11.74
N ILE A 416 23.21 -14.98 -10.86
CA ILE A 416 23.60 -14.97 -9.43
C ILE A 416 22.42 -14.61 -8.51
N GLY A 417 21.26 -14.24 -9.04
CA GLY A 417 20.04 -14.02 -8.27
C GLY A 417 18.84 -13.64 -9.14
N GLU A 418 17.65 -14.12 -8.78
CA GLU A 418 16.41 -13.86 -9.51
C GLU A 418 15.60 -12.74 -8.83
N GLY A 419 15.23 -11.70 -9.58
CA GLY A 419 14.48 -10.55 -9.08
C GLY A 419 13.09 -10.42 -9.72
N GLN A 420 12.18 -9.71 -9.05
CA GLN A 420 10.80 -9.50 -9.54
C GLN A 420 10.74 -8.85 -10.95
N PHE A 421 11.71 -8.01 -11.29
CA PHE A 421 11.77 -7.30 -12.57
C PHE A 421 12.67 -8.00 -13.62
N GLY A 422 13.40 -9.04 -13.21
CA GLY A 422 14.38 -9.77 -14.02
C GLY A 422 15.62 -10.18 -13.23
N ASP A 423 16.58 -10.82 -13.89
CA ASP A 423 17.65 -11.57 -13.23
C ASP A 423 18.95 -10.77 -13.13
N VAL A 424 19.64 -10.95 -12.00
CA VAL A 424 20.98 -10.41 -11.75
C VAL A 424 22.01 -11.45 -12.16
N HIS A 425 22.90 -11.07 -13.07
CA HIS A 425 24.02 -11.90 -13.52
C HIS A 425 25.35 -11.31 -12.99
N GLN A 426 26.38 -12.16 -12.83
CA GLN A 426 27.76 -11.67 -12.77
C GLN A 426 28.27 -11.41 -14.18
N GLY A 427 29.24 -10.51 -14.35
CA GLY A 427 29.90 -10.29 -15.63
C GLY A 427 31.17 -9.47 -15.51
N VAL A 428 31.74 -9.11 -16.66
CA VAL A 428 32.96 -8.31 -16.76
C VAL A 428 32.72 -7.08 -17.64
N TYR A 429 33.06 -5.89 -17.15
CA TYR A 429 33.04 -4.65 -17.91
C TYR A 429 34.45 -4.31 -18.40
N MET A 430 34.60 -4.20 -19.73
CA MET A 430 35.81 -3.83 -20.43
C MET A 430 35.80 -2.32 -20.73
N SER A 431 36.48 -1.54 -19.89
CA SER A 431 36.75 -0.13 -20.17
C SER A 431 37.95 0.00 -21.12
N PRO A 432 37.95 0.96 -22.08
CA PRO A 432 39.14 1.26 -22.87
C PRO A 432 40.30 1.89 -22.06
N GLU A 433 39.98 2.48 -20.91
CA GLU A 433 40.89 3.33 -20.11
C GLU A 433 41.29 2.69 -18.78
N ASN A 434 40.59 1.63 -18.36
CA ASN A 434 40.73 1.01 -17.04
C ASN A 434 40.76 -0.53 -17.19
N PRO A 435 41.40 -1.26 -16.27
CA PRO A 435 41.41 -2.72 -16.28
C PRO A 435 39.99 -3.30 -16.20
N ALA A 436 39.83 -4.52 -16.72
CA ALA A 436 38.56 -5.23 -16.74
C ALA A 436 37.96 -5.38 -15.32
N LEU A 437 36.73 -4.90 -15.15
CA LEU A 437 36.06 -4.77 -13.85
C LEU A 437 34.99 -5.84 -13.69
N SER A 438 34.96 -6.54 -12.55
CA SER A 438 33.87 -7.48 -12.23
C SER A 438 32.61 -6.72 -11.82
N VAL A 439 31.48 -7.02 -12.47
CA VAL A 439 30.21 -6.28 -12.34
C VAL A 439 29.02 -7.21 -12.07
N ALA A 440 27.98 -6.64 -11.47
CA ALA A 440 26.64 -7.24 -11.39
C ALA A 440 25.74 -6.58 -12.44
N ILE A 441 24.95 -7.37 -13.15
CA ILE A 441 24.16 -6.97 -14.32
C ILE A 441 22.69 -7.31 -14.03
N LYS A 442 21.88 -6.31 -13.66
CA LYS A 442 20.43 -6.49 -13.50
C LYS A 442 19.80 -6.42 -14.89
N THR A 443 19.21 -7.52 -15.34
CA THR A 443 18.49 -7.63 -16.62
C THR A 443 16.99 -7.42 -16.39
N CYS A 444 16.25 -6.92 -17.38
CA CYS A 444 14.79 -6.90 -17.33
C CYS A 444 14.20 -8.02 -18.20
N LYS A 445 13.28 -8.83 -17.64
CA LYS A 445 12.68 -9.98 -18.33
C LYS A 445 11.62 -9.59 -19.36
N ASN A 446 10.79 -8.59 -19.07
CA ASN A 446 9.61 -8.24 -19.86
C ASN A 446 9.63 -6.76 -20.30
N CYS A 447 10.55 -6.37 -21.18
CA CYS A 447 10.61 -5.02 -21.77
C CYS A 447 9.50 -4.77 -22.84
N THR A 448 8.28 -5.27 -22.62
CA THR A 448 7.18 -5.25 -23.61
C THR A 448 6.36 -3.96 -23.61
N SER A 449 6.51 -3.10 -22.61
CA SER A 449 5.98 -1.73 -22.62
C SER A 449 7.05 -0.74 -22.17
N ASP A 450 6.99 0.48 -22.71
CA ASP A 450 7.88 1.58 -22.32
C ASP A 450 7.75 1.90 -20.83
N SER A 451 6.52 1.81 -20.29
CA SER A 451 6.21 2.05 -18.89
C SER A 451 6.79 1.02 -17.90
N VAL A 452 7.19 -0.18 -18.37
CA VAL A 452 7.98 -1.13 -17.58
C VAL A 452 9.48 -0.83 -17.71
N ARG A 453 9.95 -0.45 -18.91
CA ARG A 453 11.35 -0.03 -19.15
C ARG A 453 11.72 1.18 -18.30
N GLU A 454 10.86 2.18 -18.23
CA GLU A 454 11.06 3.39 -17.43
C GLU A 454 11.10 3.07 -15.93
N LYS A 455 10.13 2.30 -15.41
CA LYS A 455 10.10 1.90 -14.00
C LYS A 455 11.34 1.09 -13.58
N PHE A 456 11.97 0.39 -14.52
CA PHE A 456 13.27 -0.28 -14.34
C PHE A 456 14.44 0.74 -14.34
N LEU A 457 14.51 1.63 -15.34
CA LEU A 457 15.53 2.68 -15.42
C LEU A 457 15.49 3.68 -14.24
N GLN A 458 14.33 3.89 -13.62
CA GLN A 458 14.18 4.76 -12.44
C GLN A 458 15.00 4.27 -11.23
N GLU A 459 15.29 2.97 -11.13
CA GLU A 459 16.23 2.43 -10.13
C GLU A 459 17.66 2.92 -10.39
N ALA A 460 18.12 2.92 -11.64
CA ALA A 460 19.42 3.45 -12.01
C ALA A 460 19.50 4.99 -11.84
N LEU A 461 18.45 5.74 -12.23
CA LEU A 461 18.37 7.19 -11.99
C LEU A 461 18.39 7.55 -10.50
N THR A 462 17.84 6.68 -9.65
CA THR A 462 17.93 6.77 -8.19
C THR A 462 19.37 6.53 -7.73
N MET A 463 19.97 5.40 -8.13
CA MET A 463 21.33 5.02 -7.72
C MET A 463 22.41 6.01 -8.21
N ARG A 464 22.22 6.66 -9.36
CA ARG A 464 23.12 7.71 -9.91
C ARG A 464 23.39 8.85 -8.91
N GLN A 465 22.48 9.10 -7.97
CA GLN A 465 22.54 10.22 -7.02
C GLN A 465 23.33 9.89 -5.74
N PHE A 466 23.77 8.63 -5.58
CA PHE A 466 24.44 8.15 -4.37
C PHE A 466 25.90 7.78 -4.62
N ASP A 467 26.78 8.34 -3.80
CA ASP A 467 28.18 7.93 -3.69
C ASP A 467 28.52 7.83 -2.20
N HIS A 468 28.67 6.59 -1.71
CA HIS A 468 28.88 6.29 -0.30
C HIS A 468 29.50 4.88 -0.15
N PRO A 469 30.51 4.65 0.70
CA PRO A 469 31.24 3.37 0.76
C PRO A 469 30.38 2.12 1.01
N HIS A 470 29.26 2.28 1.73
CA HIS A 470 28.35 1.19 2.10
C HIS A 470 27.01 1.22 1.33
N ILE A 471 26.98 1.82 0.14
CA ILE A 471 25.87 1.70 -0.83
C ILE A 471 26.44 1.04 -2.09
N VAL A 472 25.66 0.15 -2.73
CA VAL A 472 26.05 -0.49 -3.99
C VAL A 472 26.12 0.57 -5.10
N LYS A 473 27.31 0.76 -5.67
CA LYS A 473 27.58 1.77 -6.70
C LYS A 473 27.05 1.36 -8.08
N LEU A 474 26.33 2.28 -8.72
CA LEU A 474 26.03 2.22 -10.16
C LEU A 474 27.29 2.47 -10.97
N ILE A 475 27.53 1.65 -12.00
CA ILE A 475 28.63 1.80 -12.96
C ILE A 475 28.09 2.38 -14.28
N GLY A 476 26.90 1.98 -14.71
CA GLY A 476 26.23 2.54 -15.88
C GLY A 476 24.97 1.76 -16.28
N VAL A 477 24.42 2.10 -17.45
CA VAL A 477 23.21 1.50 -18.02
C VAL A 477 23.40 1.14 -19.49
N ILE A 478 22.66 0.15 -19.96
CA ILE A 478 22.42 -0.12 -21.39
C ILE A 478 20.93 0.09 -21.63
N THR A 479 20.57 1.18 -22.31
CA THR A 479 19.18 1.56 -22.60
C THR A 479 18.59 0.85 -23.83
N GLU A 480 19.44 0.23 -24.66
CA GLU A 480 19.00 -0.70 -25.71
C GLU A 480 18.25 -1.90 -25.11
N ASN A 481 17.10 -2.28 -25.67
CA ASN A 481 16.42 -3.51 -25.25
C ASN A 481 17.29 -4.77 -25.50
N PRO A 482 17.24 -5.81 -24.62
CA PRO A 482 16.68 -5.77 -23.26
C PRO A 482 17.55 -4.93 -22.32
N VAL A 483 16.95 -3.99 -21.59
CA VAL A 483 17.68 -3.01 -20.77
C VAL A 483 18.44 -3.66 -19.63
N TRP A 484 19.71 -3.27 -19.44
CA TRP A 484 20.57 -3.74 -18.35
C TRP A 484 21.04 -2.58 -17.47
N ILE A 485 21.11 -2.81 -16.15
CA ILE A 485 21.72 -1.90 -15.17
C ILE A 485 23.01 -2.55 -14.67
N ILE A 486 24.13 -1.83 -14.77
CA ILE A 486 25.47 -2.31 -14.43
C ILE A 486 25.89 -1.71 -13.09
N MET A 487 26.21 -2.57 -12.13
CA MET A 487 26.52 -2.25 -10.73
C MET A 487 27.83 -2.93 -10.30
N GLU A 488 28.44 -2.48 -9.20
CA GLU A 488 29.59 -3.20 -8.63
C GLU A 488 29.22 -4.61 -8.13
N LEU A 489 30.15 -5.57 -8.27
CA LEU A 489 29.91 -6.95 -7.83
C LEU A 489 30.35 -7.16 -6.37
N CYS A 490 29.38 -7.24 -5.45
CA CYS A 490 29.63 -7.68 -4.08
C CYS A 490 29.91 -9.21 -4.04
N THR A 491 31.19 -9.57 -4.06
CA THR A 491 31.67 -10.93 -4.35
C THR A 491 31.22 -12.04 -3.39
N LEU A 492 30.75 -11.70 -2.18
CA LEU A 492 30.32 -12.67 -1.16
C LEU A 492 28.78 -12.77 -1.03
N GLY A 493 28.02 -12.11 -1.90
CA GLY A 493 26.58 -12.34 -2.11
C GLY A 493 25.65 -11.72 -1.04
N GLU A 494 24.45 -12.29 -0.90
CA GLU A 494 23.42 -11.87 0.06
C GLU A 494 23.91 -12.04 1.51
N LEU A 495 23.87 -10.98 2.32
CA LEU A 495 24.29 -11.01 3.74
C LEU A 495 23.53 -12.07 4.54
N ARG A 496 22.23 -12.23 4.31
CA ARG A 496 21.41 -13.22 5.00
C ARG A 496 21.87 -14.68 4.74
N SER A 497 22.27 -15.02 3.52
CA SER A 497 22.83 -16.34 3.20
C SER A 497 24.27 -16.47 3.74
N PHE A 498 25.10 -15.44 3.63
CA PHE A 498 26.45 -15.39 4.19
C PHE A 498 26.47 -15.63 5.71
N LEU A 499 25.55 -14.98 6.44
CA LEU A 499 25.38 -15.12 7.90
C LEU A 499 25.04 -16.56 8.32
N GLN A 500 24.18 -17.24 7.55
CA GLN A 500 23.77 -18.62 7.83
C GLN A 500 24.93 -19.59 7.60
N VAL A 501 25.65 -19.45 6.49
CA VAL A 501 26.80 -20.30 6.14
C VAL A 501 27.98 -20.09 7.11
N ARG A 502 28.26 -18.84 7.52
CA ARG A 502 29.40 -18.50 8.39
C ARG A 502 29.05 -18.35 9.87
N LYS A 503 27.92 -18.90 10.33
CA LYS A 503 27.43 -18.76 11.71
C LYS A 503 28.46 -19.08 12.81
N TYR A 504 29.38 -20.02 12.56
CA TYR A 504 30.42 -20.42 13.51
C TYR A 504 31.79 -19.75 13.28
N ASN A 505 31.89 -18.85 12.30
CA ASN A 505 33.11 -18.18 11.86
C ASN A 505 33.01 -16.64 11.94
N LEU A 506 31.90 -16.11 12.45
CA LEU A 506 31.66 -14.68 12.65
C LEU A 506 31.65 -14.39 14.15
N ASP A 507 32.38 -13.35 14.56
CA ASP A 507 32.35 -12.86 15.93
C ASP A 507 31.36 -11.69 16.10
N LEU A 508 31.05 -11.37 17.35
CA LEU A 508 30.10 -10.31 17.68
C LEU A 508 30.56 -8.94 17.16
N ALA A 509 31.87 -8.67 17.15
CA ALA A 509 32.42 -7.43 16.60
C ALA A 509 32.14 -7.29 15.08
N SER A 510 32.23 -8.38 14.32
CA SER A 510 31.88 -8.40 12.88
C SER A 510 30.39 -8.12 12.65
N LEU A 511 29.51 -8.72 13.46
CA LEU A 511 28.06 -8.49 13.35
C LEU A 511 27.67 -7.03 13.69
N ILE A 512 28.32 -6.43 14.69
CA ILE A 512 28.11 -5.02 15.06
C ILE A 512 28.73 -4.09 14.00
N LEU A 513 29.86 -4.46 13.39
CA LEU A 513 30.45 -3.73 12.26
C LEU A 513 29.47 -3.65 11.07
N TYR A 514 28.79 -4.74 10.72
CA TYR A 514 27.79 -4.72 9.64
C TYR A 514 26.61 -3.78 9.97
N ALA A 515 26.10 -3.82 11.21
CA ALA A 515 25.06 -2.89 11.66
C ALA A 515 25.53 -1.42 11.61
N PHE A 516 26.75 -1.14 12.06
CA PHE A 516 27.36 0.18 11.99
C PHE A 516 27.49 0.67 10.53
N GLN A 517 28.05 -0.15 9.63
CA GLN A 517 28.20 0.19 8.21
C GLN A 517 26.86 0.53 7.55
N LEU A 518 25.83 -0.26 7.79
CA LEU A 518 24.47 0.03 7.33
C LEU A 518 23.91 1.33 7.92
N SER A 519 24.15 1.62 9.20
CA SER A 519 23.74 2.90 9.81
C SER A 519 24.40 4.12 9.16
N THR A 520 25.63 3.98 8.64
CA THR A 520 26.29 5.06 7.88
C THR A 520 25.62 5.30 6.53
N ALA A 521 25.26 4.23 5.80
CA ALA A 521 24.53 4.32 4.53
C ALA A 521 23.12 4.91 4.70
N LEU A 522 22.43 4.52 5.77
CA LEU A 522 21.07 5.00 6.06
C LEU A 522 21.07 6.45 6.56
N SER A 523 22.09 6.87 7.33
CA SER A 523 22.33 8.28 7.68
C SER A 523 22.63 9.14 6.44
N TYR A 524 23.34 8.59 5.45
CA TYR A 524 23.53 9.25 4.15
C TYR A 524 22.21 9.40 3.37
N LEU A 525 21.39 8.34 3.25
CA LEU A 525 20.07 8.43 2.59
C LEU A 525 19.11 9.39 3.32
N GLU A 526 19.12 9.40 4.66
CA GLU A 526 18.38 10.36 5.50
C GLU A 526 18.76 11.81 5.15
N SER A 527 20.07 12.11 5.02
CA SER A 527 20.56 13.44 4.58
C SER A 527 20.16 13.82 3.15
N LYS A 528 19.87 12.84 2.29
CA LYS A 528 19.40 13.01 0.91
C LYS A 528 17.86 13.06 0.82
N ARG A 529 17.15 13.14 1.96
CA ARG A 529 15.67 13.06 2.08
C ARG A 529 15.08 11.80 1.42
N PHE A 530 15.80 10.69 1.51
CA PHE A 530 15.53 9.50 0.72
C PHE A 530 15.08 8.31 1.58
N VAL A 531 14.02 7.61 1.16
CA VAL A 531 13.43 6.48 1.91
C VAL A 531 13.58 5.18 1.12
N HIS A 532 14.19 4.18 1.73
CA HIS A 532 14.53 2.90 1.12
C HIS A 532 13.36 1.91 1.11
N ARG A 533 12.49 1.97 2.12
CA ARG A 533 11.20 1.25 2.20
C ARG A 533 11.26 -0.29 2.32
N ASP A 534 12.44 -0.91 2.21
CA ASP A 534 12.64 -2.35 2.39
C ASP A 534 14.06 -2.69 2.90
N ILE A 535 14.36 -2.28 4.13
CA ILE A 535 15.65 -2.56 4.77
C ILE A 535 15.58 -3.93 5.46
N ALA A 536 16.32 -4.89 4.93
CA ALA A 536 16.36 -6.28 5.41
C ALA A 536 17.69 -6.94 5.03
N ALA A 537 18.11 -7.99 5.74
CA ALA A 537 19.38 -8.67 5.49
C ALA A 537 19.49 -9.36 4.11
N ARG A 538 18.37 -9.46 3.36
CA ARG A 538 18.30 -9.92 1.97
C ARG A 538 18.63 -8.85 0.92
N ASN A 539 18.47 -7.58 1.27
CA ASN A 539 18.75 -6.42 0.39
C ASN A 539 20.11 -5.78 0.76
N VAL A 540 20.92 -6.50 1.53
CA VAL A 540 22.29 -6.13 1.90
C VAL A 540 23.23 -7.16 1.30
N LEU A 541 24.26 -6.68 0.62
CA LEU A 541 25.27 -7.51 -0.02
C LEU A 541 26.61 -7.43 0.71
N VAL A 542 27.41 -8.48 0.60
CA VAL A 542 28.72 -8.61 1.25
C VAL A 542 29.81 -8.41 0.20
N SER A 543 30.57 -7.32 0.32
CA SER A 543 31.64 -6.96 -0.62
C SER A 543 32.96 -7.64 -0.27
N SER A 544 33.27 -7.69 1.03
CA SER A 544 34.38 -8.40 1.66
C SER A 544 33.94 -8.87 3.06
N VAL A 545 34.75 -9.70 3.74
CA VAL A 545 34.39 -10.27 5.06
C VAL A 545 34.10 -9.18 6.11
N ASP A 546 34.70 -8.00 5.94
CA ASP A 546 34.64 -6.81 6.78
C ASP A 546 33.82 -5.66 6.18
N CYS A 547 33.18 -5.82 5.01
CA CYS A 547 32.43 -4.76 4.34
C CYS A 547 31.10 -5.23 3.74
N VAL A 548 29.99 -4.68 4.25
CA VAL A 548 28.64 -4.81 3.68
C VAL A 548 28.21 -3.53 2.95
N LYS A 549 27.30 -3.69 1.98
CA LYS A 549 26.71 -2.61 1.19
C LYS A 549 25.19 -2.77 1.06
N LEU A 550 24.48 -1.65 1.16
CA LEU A 550 23.03 -1.58 1.00
C LEU A 550 22.64 -1.49 -0.49
N GLY A 551 21.64 -2.26 -0.92
CA GLY A 551 21.20 -2.38 -2.31
C GLY A 551 19.70 -2.66 -2.47
N ASP A 552 19.30 -2.94 -3.72
CA ASP A 552 17.90 -2.97 -4.21
C ASP A 552 17.14 -1.65 -4.02
N PHE A 553 17.28 -0.76 -5.00
CA PHE A 553 16.60 0.54 -5.03
C PHE A 553 15.29 0.51 -5.86
N GLY A 554 14.71 -0.66 -6.15
CA GLY A 554 13.45 -0.75 -6.91
C GLY A 554 12.25 -0.12 -6.18
N LEU A 555 12.16 -0.29 -4.86
CA LEU A 555 11.11 0.30 -4.01
C LEU A 555 11.47 1.69 -3.45
N SER A 556 12.75 2.05 -3.48
CA SER A 556 13.33 3.28 -2.98
C SER A 556 12.73 4.55 -3.62
N ARG A 557 12.41 5.60 -2.84
CA ARG A 557 11.86 6.88 -3.36
C ARG A 557 12.37 8.12 -2.60
N TYR A 558 12.50 9.22 -3.33
CA TYR A 558 12.78 10.56 -2.80
C TYR A 558 11.53 11.14 -2.10
N MET A 559 11.73 11.97 -1.06
CA MET A 559 10.67 12.80 -0.49
C MET A 559 10.85 14.25 -0.94
N GLU A 560 9.88 14.73 -1.71
CA GLU A 560 9.60 16.16 -1.87
C GLU A 560 9.12 16.76 -0.53
N ASP A 561 8.66 18.01 -0.50
CA ASP A 561 8.29 18.68 0.76
C ASP A 561 7.05 18.07 1.48
N SER A 562 6.43 17.04 0.89
CA SER A 562 5.53 16.11 1.59
C SER A 562 6.28 15.21 2.59
N SER A 563 5.88 15.23 3.86
CA SER A 563 6.55 14.50 4.96
C SER A 563 6.41 12.96 4.96
N TYR A 564 6.03 12.34 3.84
CA TYR A 564 5.91 10.88 3.66
C TYR A 564 5.58 10.45 2.23
N TYR A 565 5.89 9.19 1.92
CA TYR A 565 5.44 8.47 0.72
C TYR A 565 4.30 7.47 1.04
N LYS A 566 3.48 7.12 0.03
CA LYS A 566 2.32 6.20 0.15
C LYS A 566 2.40 5.07 -0.89
N ALA A 567 2.38 3.80 -0.44
CA ALA A 567 2.67 2.65 -1.31
C ALA A 567 1.45 1.93 -1.92
N SER A 568 1.65 1.42 -3.14
CA SER A 568 0.66 0.71 -3.96
C SER A 568 0.32 -0.72 -3.53
N LYS A 569 -0.62 -1.35 -4.25
CA LYS A 569 -1.14 -2.71 -4.03
C LYS A 569 -0.15 -3.80 -4.51
N GLY A 570 0.86 -4.13 -3.69
CA GLY A 570 1.84 -5.21 -3.95
C GLY A 570 1.99 -6.22 -2.80
N LYS A 571 2.74 -7.31 -3.01
CA LYS A 571 3.13 -8.26 -1.96
C LYS A 571 4.16 -7.59 -1.03
N LEU A 572 3.71 -7.16 0.16
CA LEU A 572 4.53 -6.42 1.10
C LEU A 572 5.34 -7.31 2.08
N PRO A 573 6.54 -6.87 2.50
CA PRO A 573 7.36 -7.54 3.51
C PRO A 573 6.87 -7.26 4.94
N ILE A 574 5.61 -7.60 5.24
CA ILE A 574 4.87 -7.26 6.49
C ILE A 574 5.67 -7.55 7.79
N LYS A 575 6.55 -8.55 7.79
CA LYS A 575 7.34 -8.94 8.98
C LYS A 575 8.51 -8.02 9.32
N TRP A 576 8.91 -7.17 8.37
CA TRP A 576 9.95 -6.13 8.56
C TRP A 576 9.34 -4.75 8.77
N MET A 577 8.20 -4.47 8.14
CA MET A 577 7.58 -3.15 8.07
C MET A 577 7.14 -2.57 9.42
N ALA A 578 7.14 -1.23 9.49
CA ALA A 578 6.63 -0.48 10.63
C ALA A 578 5.08 -0.50 10.71
N PRO A 579 4.48 -0.36 11.90
CA PRO A 579 3.02 -0.40 12.08
C PRO A 579 2.26 0.60 11.21
N GLU A 580 2.79 1.81 11.05
CA GLU A 580 2.20 2.86 10.21
C GLU A 580 2.31 2.57 8.71
N SER A 581 3.36 1.86 8.29
CA SER A 581 3.54 1.42 6.91
C SER A 581 2.63 0.24 6.55
N ILE A 582 2.22 -0.55 7.54
CA ILE A 582 1.20 -1.59 7.39
C ILE A 582 -0.19 -0.93 7.38
N ASN A 583 -0.59 -0.30 8.50
CA ASN A 583 -1.95 0.22 8.70
C ASN A 583 -2.32 1.36 7.74
N PHE A 584 -1.40 2.29 7.47
CA PHE A 584 -1.68 3.53 6.71
C PHE A 584 -0.92 3.63 5.38
N ARG A 585 -0.14 2.60 5.01
CA ARG A 585 0.77 2.57 3.86
C ARG A 585 1.77 3.74 3.82
N ARG A 586 2.07 4.35 4.98
CA ARG A 586 2.95 5.51 5.15
C ARG A 586 4.41 5.09 5.29
N PHE A 587 5.30 5.67 4.48
CA PHE A 587 6.75 5.43 4.52
C PHE A 587 7.51 6.74 4.74
N THR A 588 8.48 6.71 5.66
CA THR A 588 9.33 7.81 6.12
C THR A 588 10.68 7.27 6.64
N SER A 589 11.65 8.14 6.92
CA SER A 589 12.89 7.76 7.64
C SER A 589 12.61 7.02 8.96
N ALA A 590 11.55 7.39 9.69
CA ALA A 590 11.16 6.69 10.92
C ALA A 590 10.65 5.26 10.69
N SER A 591 10.02 4.97 9.54
CA SER A 591 9.67 3.60 9.14
C SER A 591 10.90 2.79 8.70
N ASP A 592 11.87 3.44 8.06
CA ASP A 592 13.16 2.84 7.72
C ASP A 592 13.97 2.53 8.99
N VAL A 593 13.95 3.38 10.02
CA VAL A 593 14.57 3.09 11.33
C VAL A 593 13.98 1.83 11.99
N TRP A 594 12.66 1.63 11.88
CA TRP A 594 12.03 0.40 12.36
C TRP A 594 12.53 -0.83 11.59
N MET A 595 12.55 -0.75 10.25
CA MET A 595 13.05 -1.83 9.38
C MET A 595 14.53 -2.12 9.62
N PHE A 596 15.36 -1.10 9.83
CA PHE A 596 16.75 -1.23 10.25
C PHE A 596 16.88 -1.89 11.63
N GLY A 597 16.00 -1.59 12.59
CA GLY A 597 15.92 -2.31 13.86
C GLY A 597 15.69 -3.82 13.66
N VAL A 598 14.79 -4.19 12.75
CA VAL A 598 14.58 -5.60 12.36
C VAL A 598 15.81 -6.18 11.64
N CYS A 599 16.48 -5.41 10.78
CA CYS A 599 17.70 -5.84 10.08
C CYS A 599 18.87 -6.07 11.05
N MET A 600 19.05 -5.22 12.07
CA MET A 600 20.05 -5.45 13.13
C MET A 600 19.75 -6.74 13.91
N TRP A 601 18.46 -7.03 14.17
CA TRP A 601 18.06 -8.30 14.77
C TRP A 601 18.36 -9.49 13.85
N GLU A 602 18.02 -9.41 12.55
CA GLU A 602 18.36 -10.45 11.54
C GLU A 602 19.87 -10.73 11.50
N ILE A 603 20.71 -9.71 11.62
CA ILE A 603 22.17 -9.85 11.66
C ILE A 603 22.61 -10.63 12.91
N LEU A 604 22.16 -10.24 14.11
CA LEU A 604 22.55 -10.92 15.36
C LEU A 604 21.98 -12.34 15.49
N ILE A 605 20.86 -12.67 14.83
CA ILE A 605 20.29 -14.02 14.83
C ILE A 605 20.75 -14.87 13.62
N TYR A 606 21.76 -14.42 12.88
CA TYR A 606 22.36 -15.12 11.74
C TYR A 606 21.36 -15.42 10.60
N GLY A 607 20.57 -14.43 10.21
CA GLY A 607 19.70 -14.49 9.02
C GLY A 607 18.40 -15.29 9.19
N VAL A 608 18.04 -15.66 10.42
CA VAL A 608 16.71 -16.23 10.74
C VAL A 608 15.63 -15.17 10.46
N LYS A 609 14.51 -15.58 9.85
CA LYS A 609 13.45 -14.66 9.43
C LYS A 609 12.69 -14.11 10.67
N PRO A 610 12.39 -12.80 10.75
CA PRO A 610 11.59 -12.24 11.83
C PRO A 610 10.20 -12.89 11.88
N PHE A 611 9.65 -13.05 13.09
CA PHE A 611 8.36 -13.70 13.35
C PHE A 611 8.18 -15.05 12.60
N GLN A 612 9.18 -15.95 12.66
CA GLN A 612 9.07 -17.30 12.11
C GLN A 612 7.86 -18.05 12.69
N GLY A 613 7.19 -18.87 11.86
CA GLY A 613 5.95 -19.58 12.23
C GLY A 613 4.66 -18.71 12.26
N VAL A 614 4.78 -17.40 12.45
CA VAL A 614 3.63 -16.47 12.52
C VAL A 614 3.08 -16.13 11.11
N LYS A 615 1.76 -16.01 10.92
CA LYS A 615 1.17 -15.54 9.64
C LYS A 615 1.20 -14.00 9.58
N ASN A 616 1.32 -13.42 8.38
CA ASN A 616 1.46 -11.95 8.23
C ASN A 616 0.32 -11.15 8.91
N ASN A 617 -0.92 -11.65 8.87
CA ASN A 617 -2.09 -10.98 9.46
C ASN A 617 -2.04 -10.94 11.00
N ASP A 618 -1.30 -11.87 11.63
CA ASP A 618 -1.14 -11.95 13.08
C ASP A 618 -0.06 -10.98 13.57
N VAL A 619 0.99 -10.74 12.75
CA VAL A 619 2.18 -9.96 13.10
C VAL A 619 1.84 -8.54 13.54
N ILE A 620 0.98 -7.83 12.80
CA ILE A 620 0.53 -6.48 13.18
C ILE A 620 -0.15 -6.49 14.56
N GLY A 621 -0.92 -7.53 14.89
CA GLY A 621 -1.59 -7.67 16.18
C GLY A 621 -0.63 -7.88 17.35
N ARG A 622 0.36 -8.75 17.16
CA ARG A 622 1.45 -8.96 18.14
C ARG A 622 2.17 -7.64 18.43
N ILE A 623 2.58 -6.93 17.37
CA ILE A 623 3.24 -5.64 17.47
C ILE A 623 2.35 -4.57 18.14
N GLU A 624 1.05 -4.56 17.81
CA GLU A 624 0.08 -3.62 18.37
C GLU A 624 -0.25 -3.89 19.85
N ASN A 625 -0.17 -5.16 20.29
CA ASN A 625 -0.28 -5.58 21.69
C ASN A 625 1.00 -5.33 22.50
N GLY A 626 2.11 -4.97 21.84
CA GLY A 626 3.39 -4.65 22.48
C GLY A 626 4.46 -5.74 22.35
N GLU A 627 4.19 -6.89 21.73
CA GLU A 627 5.21 -7.91 21.46
C GLU A 627 6.31 -7.34 20.55
N ARG A 628 7.55 -7.78 20.78
CA ARG A 628 8.74 -7.43 19.99
C ARG A 628 9.58 -8.69 19.75
N LEU A 629 10.50 -8.62 18.80
CA LEU A 629 11.45 -9.70 18.55
C LEU A 629 12.37 -9.86 19.77
N ALA A 630 12.51 -11.10 20.26
CA ALA A 630 13.25 -11.39 21.49
C ALA A 630 14.77 -11.11 21.34
N MET A 631 15.42 -10.79 22.47
CA MET A 631 16.86 -10.53 22.50
C MET A 631 17.66 -11.73 21.98
N PRO A 632 18.51 -11.58 20.94
CA PRO A 632 19.37 -12.66 20.45
C PRO A 632 20.35 -13.15 21.51
N HIS A 633 20.73 -14.43 21.45
CA HIS A 633 21.78 -14.99 22.29
C HIS A 633 23.09 -14.22 22.10
N ASN A 634 23.80 -13.96 23.21
CA ASN A 634 25.05 -13.18 23.26
C ASN A 634 24.93 -11.72 22.77
N CYS A 635 23.72 -11.17 22.60
CA CYS A 635 23.53 -9.74 22.29
C CYS A 635 23.90 -8.85 23.50
N PRO A 636 24.71 -7.79 23.33
CA PRO A 636 24.92 -6.77 24.37
C PRO A 636 23.60 -6.08 24.76
N PRO A 637 23.33 -5.85 26.05
CA PRO A 637 22.11 -5.17 26.50
C PRO A 637 21.96 -3.74 25.94
N THR A 638 23.08 -3.04 25.72
CA THR A 638 23.13 -1.71 25.07
C THR A 638 22.63 -1.75 23.64
N LEU A 639 23.01 -2.79 22.88
CA LEU A 639 22.60 -3.00 21.49
C LEU A 639 21.13 -3.43 21.37
N TYR A 640 20.64 -4.30 22.25
CA TYR A 640 19.22 -4.65 22.30
C TYR A 640 18.34 -3.48 22.76
N SER A 641 18.84 -2.64 23.68
CA SER A 641 18.21 -1.36 24.03
C SER A 641 18.09 -0.45 22.79
N LEU A 642 19.12 -0.39 21.94
CA LEU A 642 19.06 0.35 20.68
C LEU A 642 18.01 -0.20 19.71
N MET A 643 17.88 -1.52 19.57
CA MET A 643 16.81 -2.14 18.76
C MET A 643 15.42 -1.81 19.30
N THR A 644 15.21 -1.87 20.62
CA THR A 644 13.88 -1.58 21.20
C THR A 644 13.50 -0.11 21.10
N LYS A 645 14.46 0.83 21.08
CA LYS A 645 14.23 2.24 20.65
C LYS A 645 13.75 2.33 19.20
N CYS A 646 14.37 1.59 18.28
CA CYS A 646 13.94 1.54 16.86
C CYS A 646 12.51 1.00 16.72
N TRP A 647 12.10 0.07 17.59
CA TRP A 647 10.75 -0.50 17.63
C TRP A 647 9.76 0.24 18.55
N ALA A 648 10.01 1.51 18.87
CA ALA A 648 9.00 2.37 19.46
C ALA A 648 7.76 2.41 18.54
N TYR A 649 6.58 2.11 19.08
CA TYR A 649 5.34 2.04 18.28
C TYR A 649 5.04 3.39 17.62
N ASP A 650 5.16 4.46 18.40
CA ASP A 650 5.06 5.85 18.00
C ASP A 650 6.28 6.25 17.13
N PRO A 651 6.10 6.60 15.85
CA PRO A 651 7.21 6.94 14.95
C PRO A 651 8.05 8.13 15.43
N SER A 652 7.44 9.07 16.15
CA SER A 652 8.11 10.27 16.66
C SER A 652 9.13 10.00 17.79
N LYS A 653 9.16 8.78 18.33
CA LYS A 653 10.01 8.35 19.44
C LYS A 653 11.16 7.43 19.02
N ARG A 654 11.31 7.19 17.71
CA ARG A 654 12.41 6.43 17.14
C ARG A 654 13.60 7.39 16.91
N PRO A 655 14.84 6.99 17.23
CA PRO A 655 16.03 7.83 17.02
C PRO A 655 16.29 8.01 15.51
N CYS A 656 16.90 9.12 15.10
CA CYS A 656 17.33 9.29 13.71
C CYS A 656 18.54 8.40 13.36
N PHE A 657 18.83 8.20 12.07
CA PHE A 657 19.98 7.38 11.67
C PHE A 657 21.32 7.97 12.11
N THR A 658 21.39 9.29 12.26
CA THR A 658 22.58 9.98 12.79
C THR A 658 22.86 9.62 14.26
N GLU A 659 21.83 9.51 15.11
CA GLU A 659 21.96 9.03 16.50
C GLU A 659 22.29 7.53 16.59
N LEU A 660 21.71 6.72 15.69
CA LEU A 660 21.97 5.28 15.62
C LEU A 660 23.42 5.00 15.24
N LYS A 661 23.94 5.71 14.24
CA LYS A 661 25.35 5.69 13.82
C LYS A 661 26.31 6.00 14.97
N ALA A 662 26.01 7.02 15.77
CA ALA A 662 26.83 7.39 16.92
C ALA A 662 26.83 6.29 18.00
N GLN A 663 25.65 5.79 18.39
CA GLN A 663 25.53 4.72 19.40
C GLN A 663 26.16 3.39 18.93
N LEU A 664 26.00 3.01 17.66
CA LEU A 664 26.64 1.82 17.10
C LEU A 664 28.17 1.95 17.03
N SER A 665 28.69 3.15 16.73
CA SER A 665 30.14 3.40 16.75
C SER A 665 30.74 3.21 18.15
N GLN A 666 30.04 3.66 19.20
CA GLN A 666 30.48 3.46 20.58
C GLN A 666 30.45 1.98 20.97
N ILE A 667 29.32 1.31 20.75
CA ILE A 667 29.13 -0.12 21.07
C ILE A 667 30.17 -1.00 20.33
N LEU A 668 30.54 -0.65 19.10
CA LEU A 668 31.55 -1.35 18.32
C LEU A 668 32.96 -1.25 18.92
N GLU A 669 33.39 -0.07 19.38
CA GLU A 669 34.70 0.09 20.01
C GLU A 669 34.75 -0.52 21.42
N GLU A 670 33.65 -0.46 22.18
CA GLU A 670 33.50 -1.18 23.45
C GLU A 670 33.64 -2.70 23.26
N GLU A 671 32.97 -3.28 22.26
CA GLU A 671 33.07 -4.71 21.97
C GLU A 671 34.46 -5.11 21.44
N LYS A 672 35.08 -4.31 20.56
CA LYS A 672 36.46 -4.51 20.11
C LYS A 672 37.45 -4.50 21.28
N LEU A 673 37.27 -3.62 22.26
CA LEU A 673 38.11 -3.57 23.46
C LEU A 673 37.93 -4.83 24.31
N GLN A 674 36.69 -5.25 24.55
CA GLN A 674 36.39 -6.49 25.26
C GLN A 674 36.96 -7.72 24.54
N GLN A 675 36.86 -7.81 23.21
CA GLN A 675 37.40 -8.91 22.42
C GLN A 675 38.93 -8.98 22.48
N LYS A 676 39.62 -7.83 22.45
CA LYS A 676 41.08 -7.75 22.68
C LYS A 676 41.45 -8.25 24.08
N GLU A 677 40.69 -7.86 25.10
CA GLU A 677 40.92 -8.32 26.48
C GLU A 677 40.65 -9.82 26.66
N ARG A 678 39.56 -10.37 26.11
CA ARG A 678 39.30 -11.81 26.11
C ARG A 678 40.43 -12.60 25.44
N THR A 679 40.90 -12.12 24.28
CA THR A 679 42.06 -12.71 23.57
C THR A 679 43.34 -12.64 24.41
N ARG A 680 43.60 -11.51 25.09
CA ARG A 680 44.76 -11.31 25.97
C ARG A 680 44.72 -12.20 27.21
N MET A 681 43.54 -12.43 27.79
CA MET A 681 43.35 -13.35 28.92
C MET A 681 43.58 -14.81 28.50
N GLU A 682 43.10 -15.18 27.31
CA GLU A 682 43.27 -16.54 26.79
C GLU A 682 44.73 -16.85 26.42
N MET A 683 45.44 -15.92 25.77
CA MET A 683 46.90 -16.04 25.56
C MET A 683 47.67 -16.22 26.88
N ARG A 684 47.29 -15.51 27.95
CA ARG A 684 47.92 -15.68 29.28
C ARG A 684 47.68 -17.07 29.87
N ARG A 685 46.49 -17.65 29.69
CA ARG A 685 46.17 -19.03 30.12
C ARG A 685 47.01 -20.05 29.37
N GLN A 686 47.10 -19.92 28.05
CA GLN A 686 47.87 -20.85 27.21
C GLN A 686 49.37 -20.81 27.55
N VAL A 687 49.93 -19.62 27.81
CA VAL A 687 51.32 -19.49 28.29
C VAL A 687 51.53 -20.16 29.65
N SER A 688 50.59 -20.07 30.60
CA SER A 688 50.75 -20.74 31.91
C SER A 688 50.71 -22.28 31.86
N VAL A 689 50.09 -22.87 30.83
CA VAL A 689 50.03 -24.34 30.68
C VAL A 689 51.30 -24.90 30.00
N SER A 690 52.01 -24.08 29.21
CA SER A 690 53.18 -24.52 28.42
C SER A 690 54.45 -24.87 29.22
N TRP A 691 54.48 -24.64 30.53
CA TRP A 691 55.66 -24.91 31.38
C TRP A 691 55.65 -26.29 32.05
N ASP A 692 54.50 -26.97 32.12
CA ASP A 692 54.31 -28.22 32.87
C ASP A 692 54.51 -29.47 31.97
N SER A 693 55.51 -29.44 31.08
CA SER A 693 55.72 -30.49 30.06
C SER A 693 57.17 -30.57 29.55
N GLY A 694 58.10 -30.90 30.46
CA GLY A 694 59.44 -31.38 30.09
C GLY A 694 60.62 -30.57 30.63
N GLY A 695 60.87 -30.65 31.94
CA GLY A 695 62.06 -30.13 32.60
C GLY A 695 62.23 -30.77 33.97
N SER A 696 63.47 -31.00 34.42
CA SER A 696 63.77 -31.67 35.68
C SER A 696 63.28 -30.91 36.92
N ASP A 697 62.83 -31.66 37.93
CA ASP A 697 62.37 -31.18 39.24
C ASP A 697 63.54 -30.61 40.09
N GLU A 698 64.00 -29.41 39.73
CA GLU A 698 64.98 -28.65 40.51
C GLU A 698 64.49 -27.21 40.70
N ALA A 699 64.10 -26.88 41.94
CA ALA A 699 63.54 -25.58 42.29
C ALA A 699 64.59 -24.45 42.15
N PRO A 700 64.24 -23.28 41.58
CA PRO A 700 65.18 -22.18 41.38
C PRO A 700 65.87 -21.75 42.70
N PRO A 701 67.21 -21.59 42.71
CA PRO A 701 67.93 -21.20 43.91
C PRO A 701 67.50 -19.81 44.38
N LYS A 702 67.14 -19.70 45.66
CA LYS A 702 66.70 -18.43 46.27
C LYS A 702 67.80 -17.36 46.12
N PRO A 703 67.47 -16.13 45.67
CA PRO A 703 68.47 -15.08 45.53
C PRO A 703 69.03 -14.69 46.91
N SER A 704 70.36 -14.83 47.06
CA SER A 704 71.09 -14.51 48.28
C SER A 704 70.98 -13.02 48.63
N ARG A 705 70.29 -12.69 49.72
CA ARG A 705 70.18 -11.31 50.22
C ARG A 705 71.49 -10.90 50.91
N PRO A 706 72.20 -9.84 50.47
CA PRO A 706 73.38 -9.34 51.17
C PRO A 706 73.04 -8.90 52.60
N GLY A 707 73.94 -9.20 53.53
CA GLY A 707 73.60 -9.32 54.95
C GLY A 707 73.42 -8.01 55.72
N TYR A 708 72.74 -8.15 56.86
CA TYR A 708 72.98 -7.34 58.06
C TYR A 708 72.89 -8.27 59.29
N PRO A 709 73.67 -8.06 60.37
CA PRO A 709 73.74 -9.03 61.47
C PRO A 709 72.55 -8.91 62.44
N SER A 710 72.10 -10.04 62.99
CA SER A 710 71.38 -10.05 64.27
C SER A 710 72.32 -9.57 65.39
N PRO A 711 71.80 -9.00 66.49
CA PRO A 711 71.52 -9.89 67.63
C PRO A 711 70.36 -9.48 68.56
N ARG A 712 70.11 -10.39 69.51
CA ARG A 712 69.39 -10.27 70.80
C ARG A 712 67.88 -10.52 70.85
N SER A 713 67.54 -11.11 71.99
CA SER A 713 66.31 -11.79 72.38
C SER A 713 65.81 -11.25 73.73
N SER A 714 64.50 -11.22 73.91
CA SER A 714 63.77 -11.16 75.19
C SER A 714 62.31 -11.51 74.85
N GLU A 715 61.80 -12.68 75.22
CA GLU A 715 61.14 -12.98 76.51
C GLU A 715 59.93 -12.08 76.82
N GLY A 716 58.76 -12.66 77.13
CA GLY A 716 57.66 -11.89 77.76
C GLY A 716 56.19 -12.31 77.53
N PHE A 717 55.75 -13.44 78.10
CA PHE A 717 54.39 -13.67 78.65
C PHE A 717 53.10 -13.75 77.77
N TYR A 718 52.04 -14.24 78.43
CA TYR A 718 50.70 -14.69 78.01
C TYR A 718 49.58 -13.68 78.50
N PRO A 719 48.25 -13.86 78.28
CA PRO A 719 47.52 -14.27 77.06
C PRO A 719 46.10 -13.62 76.85
N SER A 720 45.48 -13.86 75.68
CA SER A 720 44.00 -13.91 75.48
C SER A 720 43.17 -12.60 75.71
N PRO A 721 41.81 -12.59 75.68
CA PRO A 721 41.08 -12.51 74.41
C PRO A 721 39.89 -11.50 74.37
N GLN A 722 39.27 -11.36 73.19
CA GLN A 722 38.00 -10.66 72.88
C GLN A 722 37.98 -9.13 73.06
N HIS A 723 37.23 -8.43 72.20
CA HIS A 723 36.74 -7.07 72.50
C HIS A 723 35.48 -6.69 71.71
N LEU A 724 34.59 -5.95 72.37
CA LEU A 724 33.44 -5.24 71.80
C LEU A 724 33.68 -3.71 72.01
N GLY A 725 33.01 -2.85 71.22
CA GLY A 725 33.50 -1.50 70.91
C GLY A 725 33.27 -0.34 71.92
N GLN A 726 33.74 0.85 71.47
CA GLN A 726 33.45 2.24 71.94
C GLN A 726 34.11 2.74 73.25
N PRO A 727 34.05 4.07 73.59
CA PRO A 727 34.31 5.29 72.78
C PRO A 727 35.13 6.41 73.54
N THR A 728 35.42 7.58 72.91
CA THR A 728 36.03 8.84 73.47
C THR A 728 36.05 9.99 72.39
N HIS A 729 36.70 11.17 72.53
CA HIS A 729 36.43 12.41 73.31
C HIS A 729 37.41 13.58 72.85
N TYR A 730 37.25 14.91 73.04
CA TYR A 730 36.13 15.82 73.42
C TYR A 730 36.47 17.35 73.22
N GLN A 731 35.51 18.15 72.74
CA GLN A 731 35.26 19.62 72.95
C GLN A 731 36.21 20.81 72.55
N MET A 732 35.53 21.99 72.41
CA MET A 732 35.95 23.40 72.67
C MET A 732 36.51 24.28 71.50
N ALA A 733 36.36 25.63 71.42
CA ALA A 733 35.20 26.57 71.54
C ALA A 733 35.57 28.01 71.02
N GLY A 734 34.60 28.88 70.65
CA GLY A 734 34.83 30.34 70.38
C GLY A 734 33.74 31.08 69.56
N TYR A 735 33.53 32.38 69.81
CA TYR A 735 32.57 33.34 69.14
C TYR A 735 33.34 34.61 68.66
N PRO A 736 32.79 35.61 67.89
CA PRO A 736 31.37 35.97 67.67
C PRO A 736 30.89 36.23 66.21
N GLY A 737 29.59 36.57 66.05
CA GLY A 737 28.89 36.90 64.77
C GLY A 737 28.76 38.41 64.45
N PRO A 738 27.66 38.94 63.81
CA PRO A 738 26.25 38.46 63.88
C PRO A 738 25.34 38.58 62.60
N SER A 739 24.11 38.02 62.70
CA SER A 739 22.83 38.36 61.99
C SER A 739 22.73 38.25 60.45
N GLY A 740 21.58 37.93 59.80
CA GLY A 740 20.19 37.55 60.17
C GLY A 740 19.38 37.34 58.85
N MET A 741 18.19 36.72 58.74
CA MET A 741 17.11 36.37 59.68
C MET A 741 16.43 34.99 59.37
N TYR A 742 15.36 34.67 60.11
CA TYR A 742 14.59 33.42 60.32
C TYR A 742 13.15 33.83 60.77
N PRO A 743 12.21 32.99 61.28
CA PRO A 743 11.90 31.53 61.22
C PRO A 743 10.37 31.35 60.84
N PRO A 744 9.44 30.58 61.50
CA PRO A 744 9.50 29.39 62.40
C PRO A 744 8.43 28.24 62.22
N GLN A 745 8.84 27.01 62.61
CA GLN A 745 8.11 26.01 63.47
C GLN A 745 6.74 25.37 63.05
N ALA A 746 6.25 24.26 63.65
CA ALA A 746 6.89 23.04 64.23
C ALA A 746 5.85 21.94 64.65
N SER A 747 6.36 20.70 64.85
CA SER A 747 6.07 19.73 65.95
C SER A 747 4.67 19.11 66.26
N HIS A 748 4.66 17.75 66.22
CA HIS A 748 4.17 16.76 67.20
C HIS A 748 2.67 16.52 67.58
N ASP A 749 2.41 15.22 67.82
CA ASP A 749 1.30 14.47 68.49
C ASP A 749 0.92 14.97 69.92
N PRO A 750 -0.21 14.54 70.59
CA PRO A 750 -0.77 13.15 70.63
C PRO A 750 -2.30 12.92 70.82
N HIS A 751 -2.79 11.66 70.67
CA HIS A 751 -3.48 10.81 71.69
C HIS A 751 -4.35 9.63 71.16
N ASP A 752 -4.61 8.65 72.04
CA ASP A 752 -5.26 7.33 71.89
C ASP A 752 -6.83 7.42 71.90
N THR A 753 -7.69 6.36 71.84
CA THR A 753 -7.65 5.03 72.52
C THR A 753 -8.79 4.07 72.06
N TRP A 754 -8.74 2.78 72.48
CA TRP A 754 -9.82 1.72 72.50
C TRP A 754 -10.20 1.01 71.15
N ASN A 755 -10.46 -0.32 71.07
CA ASN A 755 -10.17 -1.41 72.02
C ASN A 755 -10.14 -2.86 71.39
N HIS A 756 -9.38 -3.77 72.04
CA HIS A 756 -9.28 -5.26 71.95
C HIS A 756 -9.80 -6.11 70.74
N HIS A 757 -8.92 -6.96 70.16
CA HIS A 757 -8.81 -8.42 70.45
C HIS A 757 -7.54 -9.10 69.85
N ARG A 758 -7.25 -10.36 70.26
CA ARG A 758 -6.06 -11.22 69.93
C ARG A 758 -6.24 -12.01 68.58
N GLN A 759 -5.28 -12.75 67.99
CA GLN A 759 -3.93 -13.23 68.40
C GLN A 759 -2.94 -13.53 67.23
N GLN A 760 -1.64 -13.39 67.55
CA GLN A 760 -0.34 -13.85 66.97
C GLN A 760 -0.21 -14.82 65.75
N ASP A 761 0.68 -14.40 64.82
CA ASP A 761 1.91 -15.04 64.27
C ASP A 761 1.96 -16.43 63.56
N LEU A 762 2.60 -16.40 62.36
CA LEU A 762 3.55 -17.33 61.71
C LEU A 762 3.63 -18.83 62.14
N PRO A 763 3.77 -19.79 61.19
CA PRO A 763 5.12 -20.11 60.67
C PRO A 763 5.21 -20.67 59.21
N MET A 764 6.39 -21.22 58.92
CA MET A 764 6.88 -21.87 57.67
C MET A 764 6.20 -23.23 57.33
N TRP A 765 6.61 -23.81 56.20
CA TRP A 765 6.16 -25.09 55.62
C TRP A 765 6.78 -26.37 56.26
N SER A 766 5.99 -27.46 56.24
CA SER A 766 6.42 -28.89 56.31
C SER A 766 6.99 -29.38 57.67
N PRO A 767 7.20 -30.72 57.91
CA PRO A 767 7.00 -31.90 57.05
C PRO A 767 6.27 -33.12 57.69
N ASN A 768 6.08 -34.18 56.90
CA ASN A 768 6.12 -35.64 57.21
C ASN A 768 5.57 -36.40 55.99
N MET A 769 6.06 -37.55 55.50
CA MET A 769 7.16 -38.49 55.81
C MET A 769 7.48 -39.25 54.47
N GLU A 770 8.65 -39.83 54.19
CA GLU A 770 9.88 -40.00 54.99
C GLU A 770 11.17 -40.13 54.14
N ASP A 771 12.27 -40.37 54.85
CA ASP A 771 13.68 -40.62 54.54
C ASP A 771 14.05 -41.64 53.43
N ARG A 772 14.96 -41.27 52.51
CA ARG A 772 16.37 -41.77 52.50
C ARG A 772 17.28 -41.20 51.41
N GLY A 773 18.53 -40.92 51.79
CA GLY A 773 19.68 -40.89 50.87
C GLY A 773 20.31 -39.52 50.62
N SER A 774 21.28 -39.14 51.45
CA SER A 774 22.26 -38.08 51.13
C SER A 774 23.59 -38.72 50.76
N LEU A 775 24.22 -38.28 49.65
CA LEU A 775 25.65 -37.94 49.55
C LEU A 775 26.10 -37.58 48.12
N ASP A 776 27.06 -36.65 48.08
CA ASP A 776 28.09 -36.37 47.07
C ASP A 776 27.79 -35.92 45.63
N MET A 777 28.72 -35.09 45.16
CA MET A 777 28.72 -34.33 43.92
C MET A 777 29.89 -34.80 43.03
N GLN A 778 29.70 -35.87 42.26
CA GLN A 778 30.59 -36.19 41.12
C GLN A 778 30.00 -37.25 40.18
N VAL A 779 30.45 -37.22 38.91
CA VAL A 779 30.17 -38.18 37.83
C VAL A 779 28.69 -38.35 37.42
N MET A 780 28.25 -37.52 36.46
CA MET A 780 27.85 -38.06 35.16
C MET A 780 27.83 -36.99 34.07
N GLY A 781 28.68 -37.17 33.06
CA GLY A 781 28.31 -36.80 31.70
C GLY A 781 27.88 -38.08 30.99
N GLN A 782 26.64 -38.15 30.51
CA GLN A 782 26.22 -39.18 29.55
C GLN A 782 25.53 -38.56 28.35
N VAL A 783 25.92 -39.06 27.18
CA VAL A 783 25.40 -38.67 25.87
C VAL A 783 24.15 -39.50 25.58
N LEU A 784 23.13 -38.89 24.98
CA LEU A 784 21.95 -39.61 24.47
C LEU A 784 22.40 -40.74 23.51
N PRO A 785 21.91 -41.98 23.64
CA PRO A 785 22.38 -43.11 22.83
C PRO A 785 22.28 -42.82 21.31
N PRO A 786 23.36 -42.94 20.53
CA PRO A 786 23.37 -42.58 19.10
C PRO A 786 22.27 -43.26 18.27
N LEU A 787 21.94 -44.51 18.61
CA LEU A 787 20.94 -45.33 17.91
C LEU A 787 19.55 -44.66 17.83
N LEU A 788 19.10 -43.95 18.89
CA LEU A 788 17.80 -43.28 18.88
C LEU A 788 17.79 -42.03 17.99
N MET A 789 18.94 -41.35 17.88
CA MET A 789 19.11 -40.21 16.97
C MET A 789 19.13 -40.68 15.51
N GLU A 790 19.78 -41.82 15.25
CA GLU A 790 19.88 -42.45 13.93
C GLU A 790 18.54 -43.02 13.46
N GLU A 791 17.80 -43.71 14.33
CA GLU A 791 16.41 -44.16 14.08
C GLU A 791 15.47 -42.98 13.78
N GLN A 792 15.56 -41.89 14.55
CA GLN A 792 14.74 -40.70 14.35
C GLN A 792 15.11 -39.94 13.05
N LEU A 793 16.38 -39.97 12.63
CA LEU A 793 16.83 -39.46 11.34
C LEU A 793 16.34 -40.33 10.17
N MET A 794 16.47 -41.66 10.26
CA MET A 794 15.95 -42.59 9.24
C MET A 794 14.44 -42.40 9.04
N MET A 795 13.65 -42.35 10.13
CA MET A 795 12.20 -42.16 10.04
C MET A 795 11.82 -40.78 9.47
N GLN A 796 12.64 -39.75 9.68
CA GLN A 796 12.45 -38.43 9.09
C GLN A 796 12.81 -38.38 7.59
N GLN A 797 13.87 -39.10 7.18
CA GLN A 797 14.21 -39.26 5.77
C GLN A 797 13.15 -40.08 5.02
N GLN A 798 12.62 -41.14 5.63
CA GLN A 798 11.56 -41.96 5.03
C GLN A 798 10.27 -41.16 4.80
N GLN A 799 9.90 -40.26 5.73
CA GLN A 799 8.80 -39.30 5.51
C GLN A 799 9.09 -38.30 4.38
N MET A 800 10.35 -37.86 4.22
CA MET A 800 10.74 -36.98 3.10
C MET A 800 10.59 -37.69 1.75
N GLU A 801 11.00 -38.95 1.65
CA GLU A 801 10.85 -39.77 0.45
C GLU A 801 9.38 -40.11 0.15
N GLU A 802 8.52 -40.28 1.16
CA GLU A 802 7.07 -40.43 0.95
C GLU A 802 6.39 -39.13 0.51
N ASP A 803 6.67 -37.99 1.16
CA ASP A 803 6.13 -36.69 0.75
C ASP A 803 6.63 -36.29 -0.65
N GLN A 804 7.87 -36.62 -1.03
CA GLN A 804 8.38 -36.39 -2.40
C GLN A 804 7.71 -37.31 -3.44
N ARG A 805 7.57 -38.62 -3.17
CA ARG A 805 6.84 -39.54 -4.08
C ARG A 805 5.37 -39.15 -4.24
N TRP A 806 4.77 -38.52 -3.22
CA TRP A 806 3.43 -37.95 -3.31
C TRP A 806 3.40 -36.71 -4.23
N LEU A 807 4.37 -35.79 -4.10
CA LEU A 807 4.49 -34.62 -4.99
C LEU A 807 4.73 -35.02 -6.46
N GLU A 808 5.59 -36.00 -6.73
CA GLU A 808 5.83 -36.55 -8.08
C GLU A 808 4.59 -37.23 -8.68
N HIS A 809 3.62 -37.64 -7.87
CA HIS A 809 2.33 -38.17 -8.31
C HIS A 809 1.35 -37.05 -8.65
N GLU A 810 1.27 -36.02 -7.80
CA GLU A 810 0.45 -34.81 -8.02
C GLU A 810 0.88 -34.06 -9.30
N GLU A 811 2.20 -33.95 -9.54
CA GLU A 811 2.76 -33.30 -10.74
C GLU A 811 2.40 -34.03 -12.04
N ARG A 812 2.37 -35.37 -12.04
CA ARG A 812 1.92 -36.15 -13.20
C ARG A 812 0.44 -35.92 -13.51
N PHE A 813 -0.40 -35.76 -12.50
CA PHE A 813 -1.82 -35.38 -12.68
C PHE A 813 -1.97 -33.99 -13.31
N LEU A 814 -1.15 -33.02 -12.90
CA LEU A 814 -1.14 -31.68 -13.49
C LEU A 814 -0.68 -31.70 -14.96
N VAL A 815 0.36 -32.47 -15.31
CA VAL A 815 0.85 -32.58 -16.70
C VAL A 815 -0.18 -33.25 -17.63
N ILE A 816 -0.85 -34.32 -17.18
CA ILE A 816 -1.93 -34.96 -17.95
C ILE A 816 -3.08 -33.96 -18.19
N THR A 817 -3.48 -33.22 -17.15
CA THR A 817 -4.53 -32.19 -17.26
C THR A 817 -4.12 -31.11 -18.27
N HIS A 818 -2.88 -30.62 -18.21
CA HIS A 818 -2.40 -29.55 -19.10
C HIS A 818 -2.26 -29.99 -20.57
N THR A 819 -2.12 -31.30 -20.82
CA THR A 819 -2.06 -31.87 -22.18
C THR A 819 -3.46 -31.95 -22.82
N LEU A 820 -4.49 -32.24 -22.03
CA LEU A 820 -5.89 -32.34 -22.50
C LEU A 820 -6.51 -30.97 -22.86
N TYR A 821 -5.96 -29.86 -22.39
CA TYR A 821 -6.43 -28.51 -22.77
C TYR A 821 -5.84 -27.97 -24.09
N LEU A 822 -5.04 -28.77 -24.81
CA LEU A 822 -4.44 -28.40 -26.11
C LEU A 822 -4.89 -29.30 -27.27
N SER A 823 -5.85 -30.20 -27.06
CA SER A 823 -6.41 -31.07 -28.11
C SER A 823 -7.93 -31.19 -27.96
N ASP A 824 -8.64 -30.96 -29.07
CA ASP A 824 -10.09 -31.04 -29.29
C ASP A 824 -11.03 -30.18 -28.42
N GLY A 825 -11.84 -29.37 -29.10
CA GLY A 825 -13.02 -28.72 -28.53
C GLY A 825 -14.30 -29.47 -28.88
N SER A 826 -14.90 -30.16 -27.91
CA SER A 826 -16.29 -30.63 -27.99
C SER A 826 -16.93 -30.73 -26.60
N PHE A 827 -18.24 -30.51 -26.50
CA PHE A 827 -18.97 -30.50 -25.24
C PHE A 827 -19.42 -31.91 -24.82
N ALA A 828 -19.06 -32.32 -23.60
CA ALA A 828 -19.73 -33.40 -22.86
C ALA A 828 -19.68 -33.10 -21.34
N SER A 829 -20.74 -33.45 -20.61
CA SER A 829 -20.88 -33.18 -19.18
C SER A 829 -20.66 -34.43 -18.33
N THR A 830 -19.74 -34.37 -17.37
CA THR A 830 -19.53 -35.41 -16.34
C THR A 830 -19.25 -34.78 -14.97
N GLU A 831 -19.70 -35.44 -13.90
CA GLU A 831 -19.67 -34.90 -12.53
C GLU A 831 -18.24 -34.79 -11.95
N HIS A 832 -18.00 -33.73 -11.17
CA HIS A 832 -16.73 -33.56 -10.45
C HIS A 832 -16.65 -34.45 -9.21
N ALA A 833 -15.98 -35.60 -9.34
CA ALA A 833 -15.53 -36.38 -8.17
C ALA A 833 -14.50 -35.59 -7.34
N SER A 834 -14.65 -35.60 -6.02
CA SER A 834 -13.75 -34.89 -5.10
C SER A 834 -12.38 -35.59 -4.99
N PRO A 835 -11.25 -34.86 -4.85
CA PRO A 835 -9.94 -35.46 -4.67
C PRO A 835 -9.83 -36.23 -3.34
N PRO A 836 -9.05 -37.33 -3.28
CA PRO A 836 -8.89 -38.14 -2.09
C PRO A 836 -8.13 -37.39 -0.98
N LYS A 837 -8.48 -37.66 0.29
CA LYS A 837 -7.87 -37.01 1.45
C LYS A 837 -6.58 -37.73 1.88
N LYS A 838 -5.53 -36.95 2.20
CA LYS A 838 -4.26 -37.44 2.75
C LYS A 838 -4.48 -38.15 4.10
N PRO A 839 -3.84 -39.30 4.38
CA PRO A 839 -4.02 -40.05 5.63
C PRO A 839 -3.47 -39.30 6.86
N PRO A 840 -4.01 -39.57 8.08
CA PRO A 840 -3.61 -38.90 9.31
C PRO A 840 -2.28 -39.43 9.86
N ARG A 841 -1.46 -38.55 10.46
CA ARG A 841 -0.26 -38.92 11.21
C ARG A 841 -0.63 -39.46 12.61
N PRO A 842 -0.06 -40.58 13.09
CA PRO A 842 -0.16 -40.98 14.49
C PRO A 842 0.53 -39.98 15.42
N GLY A 843 0.03 -39.81 16.66
CA GLY A 843 0.75 -39.07 17.72
C GLY A 843 -0.01 -37.98 18.50
N ALA A 844 -1.32 -37.80 18.31
CA ALA A 844 -2.12 -36.84 19.08
C ALA A 844 -3.12 -37.56 20.04
N PRO A 845 -3.19 -37.20 21.34
CA PRO A 845 -4.14 -37.83 22.27
C PRO A 845 -5.60 -37.49 21.95
N SER A 846 -6.47 -38.50 21.94
CA SER A 846 -7.90 -38.37 21.71
C SER A 846 -8.71 -38.48 23.01
N HIS A 847 -9.51 -37.46 23.33
CA HIS A 847 -10.62 -37.60 24.29
C HIS A 847 -11.94 -37.77 23.54
N LEU A 848 -12.70 -38.80 23.89
CA LEU A 848 -14.02 -39.10 23.32
C LEU A 848 -15.11 -38.21 23.94
N GLY A 849 -16.17 -37.95 23.17
CA GLY A 849 -17.41 -37.35 23.65
C GLY A 849 -18.40 -38.38 24.21
N SER A 850 -19.54 -37.90 24.71
CA SER A 850 -20.70 -38.71 25.09
C SER A 850 -22.01 -38.02 24.67
N LEU A 851 -23.09 -38.80 24.52
CA LEU A 851 -24.34 -38.41 23.87
C LEU A 851 -25.55 -38.51 24.81
N ALA A 852 -26.18 -37.36 25.14
CA ALA A 852 -27.57 -37.16 25.60
C ALA A 852 -27.81 -35.63 25.76
N SER A 853 -29.01 -35.02 25.69
CA SER A 853 -30.39 -35.53 25.66
C SER A 853 -31.35 -34.58 24.89
N LEU A 854 -32.40 -35.14 24.28
CA LEU A 854 -33.81 -34.68 24.21
C LEU A 854 -34.20 -33.18 24.02
N ASN A 855 -35.08 -32.93 23.03
CA ASN A 855 -36.03 -31.79 22.98
C ASN A 855 -37.31 -32.10 23.79
N PRO A 856 -38.05 -31.08 24.28
CA PRO A 856 -39.32 -30.63 23.65
C PRO A 856 -39.30 -29.09 23.36
N VAL A 857 -39.99 -28.47 22.39
CA VAL A 857 -41.36 -28.54 21.81
C VAL A 857 -42.34 -27.51 22.44
N ASP A 858 -43.16 -26.91 21.56
CA ASP A 858 -44.18 -25.83 21.72
C ASP A 858 -43.67 -24.42 22.09
N SER A 859 -44.06 -23.28 21.48
CA SER A 859 -45.18 -22.81 20.63
C SER A 859 -46.16 -21.90 21.38
N TYR A 860 -46.37 -20.65 20.91
CA TYR A 860 -47.66 -19.95 20.81
C TYR A 860 -47.51 -18.61 20.05
N ASN A 861 -48.63 -17.92 19.78
CA ASN A 861 -48.78 -16.84 18.79
C ASN A 861 -49.43 -15.56 19.40
N GLU A 862 -49.67 -14.55 18.56
CA GLU A 862 -50.33 -13.24 18.84
C GLU A 862 -49.50 -12.15 19.55
N GLY A 863 -49.70 -10.83 19.30
CA GLY A 863 -50.46 -10.19 18.21
C GLY A 863 -51.48 -9.11 18.63
N VAL A 864 -51.05 -7.92 19.04
CA VAL A 864 -51.97 -6.79 19.33
C VAL A 864 -51.55 -5.49 18.62
N LYS A 865 -52.54 -4.69 18.20
CA LYS A 865 -52.41 -3.44 17.43
C LYS A 865 -52.48 -2.18 18.32
N VAL A 866 -51.75 -1.14 17.87
CA VAL A 866 -52.15 0.30 17.80
C VAL A 866 -52.77 0.97 19.04
N ILE A 867 -52.21 2.12 19.43
CA ILE A 867 -52.98 3.35 19.69
C ILE A 867 -52.10 4.59 19.45
N VAL A 868 -52.68 5.63 18.84
CA VAL A 868 -52.05 6.92 18.54
C VAL A 868 -52.32 7.91 19.68
N LYS A 869 -51.38 8.82 19.97
CA LYS A 869 -51.71 10.10 20.64
C LYS A 869 -50.93 11.27 20.04
N LEU A 870 -51.68 12.23 19.50
CA LEU A 870 -51.19 13.49 18.93
C LEU A 870 -51.30 14.63 19.95
N ALA A 871 -50.27 15.47 20.02
CA ALA A 871 -50.28 16.84 20.54
C ALA A 871 -49.00 17.57 20.06
N GLY A 872 -48.98 18.88 19.78
CA GLY A 872 -50.12 19.81 19.85
C GLY A 872 -49.82 21.30 19.66
N CYS A 873 -48.79 21.71 18.89
CA CYS A 873 -48.46 23.13 18.57
C CYS A 873 -48.11 24.03 19.79
N PRO A 874 -47.85 25.36 19.68
CA PRO A 874 -47.65 26.21 18.47
C PRO A 874 -46.40 27.14 18.45
N LEU A 875 -46.05 27.59 17.23
CA LEU A 875 -45.55 28.93 16.81
C LEU A 875 -44.23 29.55 17.34
N GLY A 876 -43.53 30.23 16.41
CA GLY A 876 -42.46 31.23 16.65
C GLY A 876 -41.09 30.85 16.04
N GLY A 877 -40.43 31.65 15.19
CA GLY A 877 -40.85 32.89 14.52
C GLY A 877 -39.73 33.93 14.41
N GLY A 878 -38.93 33.91 13.32
CA GLY A 878 -37.94 34.96 13.02
C GLY A 878 -36.77 34.48 12.14
N PRO A 879 -36.43 35.19 11.04
CA PRO A 879 -35.25 34.89 10.23
C PRO A 879 -34.01 35.65 10.72
N PHE A 880 -32.82 35.10 10.49
CA PHE A 880 -31.57 35.86 10.57
C PHE A 880 -30.79 35.81 9.27
N LEU A 881 -30.18 36.95 8.93
CA LEU A 881 -29.59 37.22 7.62
C LEU A 881 -28.20 36.64 7.44
N ILE A 882 -27.92 36.34 6.17
CA ILE A 882 -26.60 35.99 5.64
C ILE A 882 -25.59 37.09 5.98
N HIS A 883 -24.40 36.71 6.46
CA HIS A 883 -23.20 37.49 6.21
C HIS A 883 -22.14 36.61 5.56
N ARG A 884 -21.76 36.93 4.32
CA ARG A 884 -20.59 36.33 3.68
C ARG A 884 -19.33 36.91 4.33
N GLY A 885 -18.35 36.05 4.57
CA GLY A 885 -16.96 36.43 4.82
C GLY A 885 -16.09 35.68 3.81
N ASN A 886 -15.27 36.42 3.05
CA ASN A 886 -14.27 35.81 2.16
C ASN A 886 -13.00 35.55 2.97
N CYS A 887 -12.44 34.35 2.85
CA CYS A 887 -11.00 34.01 2.89
C CYS A 887 -10.86 32.54 2.49
#